data_AF-A0A7X0R6L4-F1
#
_entry.id   AF-A0A7X0R6L4-F1
#
_cell.length_a   1.000
_cell.length_b   1.000
_cell.length_c   1.000
_cell.angle_alpha   90.00
_cell.angle_beta   90.00
_cell.angle_gamma   90.00
#
_symmetry.space_group_name_H-M   'P 1'
#
loop_
_entity.id
_entity.type
_entity.pdbx_description
1 polymer ?
#
loop_
_entity_poly.entity_id
_entity_poly.type
_entity_poly.pdbx_seq_one_letter_code
_entity_poly.pdbx_strand_id
1 'polypeptide(L)'
;MFKEIFLFELKYRMKRPATYIYFFILFLMAFFAMLGLGGAFGAGVVIGDTSGGKVFANSPYQINWIVTLLSWFGVLITCSMMGTPIFRDFEHKTHSLYYTTPISKAGYIFGRFTGSFLVTLFVFAGVALGAMVATFMPWMSPEKVGPFNLIWYIQPYLTIIIPNLLLTGAIFFTLASLTRSALSIYVGGVIFLVMYGIASSLTSDLDNEFIANLTDPLGASAIYLTQRYWTTAERNTMMLPFSEYVLLNRGLWLTIGLSLLAFCYYKFSFSFANTGIKLFRRKNSAEAVGAIIPSERLNLPKVSQSFSFNLSLKQYFKLSKLEFNGIIKSVYFIAIVTAGIIFLFVSGAQVGKMYDTNTFPVTSQVVTVLNGTFALFFLIIITFYSGELVWRERDNSINQIYDSLPIPNWVPFASKMTALMLVQVVLLFVIMICGIIIQTFKGYYKYEIDVYLQGLFGINLIDYLLLCVLAMLVQVIVNNKFIGHFVMVVYYLLNIFKGQLGFEHTLYSYSSDPGITYSAMNGYGHFVWPFTIYKIYWGAFALLLAIVANMLWSRGSENMLKWRLKLASMQLTKSTLFVTAAGLIVFLITGSFIFYNTNILNKYRTSDDQEERQAYYEKTYKKYDGIPQPRITDVNLNVDIYPEERIFDFKGYFWIKNTHSQPIDSVHINLSDEAEVRKLEFDRPAKLALHDEDYGYRIYKLDKPMQPGDSMRLNMDLHYATKGFRNSGSNTGIVYNGTFINSDYLPKIGYQSGLELSEDDMRKEHGLEPKPRMADVNDSVARMNTYISKEADWVNFETTVSTIPSQIAIAPGYLQKEWTKDGRRYFHYKMDAPILNFYSFLSADYQVKKDHWKGKNGQDVAIEIYYHKGHEYNLDRMIKSVKKSLDYFTENFSPYQHKQVRILEFPGYQSFAQSFPNTIPYSESIGFIADVDDNDPEDVDYPFYVTAHEIAHQWWAHQVIGGDVQGSVLMSETMSQYSALMVMKHEYGEERMNKFLKYELNSYLLGRTTERKKEMPLYKVENQGYIHYRKGSVIMYALADYIGEENLNKALHKYIQKVAFQRAPYTNSVEFLGYIREATPDSLQYMVTDMFEKITLYENKTTDATYKKLHDNKYKVTFTVDAKKWYADSLGNEAPAKMNDWVDIGVIARHKVDGNWQDKPLYLKKHQLKAGENKFEFIVDEKPEKAGIDPMNKLIDRNPTDNTKKVTEG
;
A
#
# COMPACT_ATOMS: atom_id res chain seq x y z
N MET A 1 24.27 -40.72 26.85
CA MET A 1 24.58 -40.35 25.45
C MET A 1 23.81 -39.13 24.92
N PHE A 2 22.51 -38.97 25.22
CA PHE A 2 21.78 -37.74 24.88
C PHE A 2 22.45 -36.49 25.51
N LYS A 3 22.75 -36.54 26.80
CA LYS A 3 23.34 -35.43 27.58
C LYS A 3 24.67 -34.95 26.99
N GLU A 4 25.50 -35.87 26.54
CA GLU A 4 26.85 -35.62 26.03
C GLU A 4 26.80 -34.96 24.66
N ILE A 5 25.93 -35.46 23.76
CA ILE A 5 25.71 -34.86 22.42
C ILE A 5 25.04 -33.49 22.55
N PHE A 6 24.05 -33.37 23.44
CA PHE A 6 23.38 -32.12 23.76
C PHE A 6 24.37 -31.06 24.28
N LEU A 7 25.18 -31.40 25.29
CA LEU A 7 26.19 -30.48 25.84
C LEU A 7 27.29 -30.14 24.82
N PHE A 8 27.66 -31.09 23.95
CA PHE A 8 28.60 -30.82 22.87
C PHE A 8 28.05 -29.78 21.89
N GLU A 9 26.82 -29.95 21.41
CA GLU A 9 26.22 -29.01 20.46
C GLU A 9 26.04 -27.62 21.09
N LEU A 10 25.57 -27.56 22.36
CA LEU A 10 25.42 -26.32 23.10
C LEU A 10 26.76 -25.58 23.24
N LYS A 11 27.82 -26.26 23.73
CA LYS A 11 29.16 -25.66 23.88
C LYS A 11 29.75 -25.24 22.54
N TYR A 12 29.53 -26.02 21.48
CA TYR A 12 30.03 -25.71 20.16
C TYR A 12 29.42 -24.42 19.61
N ARG A 13 28.08 -24.30 19.66
CA ARG A 13 27.35 -23.16 19.13
C ARG A 13 27.57 -21.88 19.92
N MET A 14 27.64 -21.98 21.25
CA MET A 14 27.93 -20.82 22.11
C MET A 14 29.36 -20.29 21.94
N LYS A 15 30.28 -21.05 21.34
CA LYS A 15 31.63 -20.59 20.97
C LYS A 15 31.71 -19.98 19.56
N ARG A 16 30.65 -20.09 18.74
CA ARG A 16 30.67 -19.58 17.36
C ARG A 16 30.22 -18.11 17.32
N PRO A 17 30.98 -17.22 16.64
CA PRO A 17 30.58 -15.82 16.45
C PRO A 17 29.21 -15.66 15.78
N ALA A 18 28.85 -16.55 14.86
CA ALA A 18 27.57 -16.51 14.14
C ALA A 18 26.34 -16.46 15.07
N THR A 19 26.37 -17.15 16.21
CA THR A 19 25.28 -17.14 17.20
C THR A 19 25.03 -15.74 17.74
N TYR A 20 26.08 -15.04 18.15
CA TYR A 20 25.98 -13.69 18.69
C TYR A 20 25.70 -12.64 17.61
N ILE A 21 26.19 -12.86 16.39
CA ILE A 21 25.85 -12.01 15.23
C ILE A 21 24.34 -12.09 14.97
N TYR A 22 23.77 -13.29 14.88
CA TYR A 22 22.32 -13.44 14.67
C TYR A 22 21.49 -12.89 15.82
N PHE A 23 21.92 -13.07 17.07
CA PHE A 23 21.30 -12.43 18.23
C PHE A 23 21.31 -10.91 18.09
N PHE A 24 22.46 -10.31 17.76
CA PHE A 24 22.61 -8.86 17.65
C PHE A 24 21.82 -8.27 16.47
N ILE A 25 21.68 -9.01 15.36
CA ILE A 25 20.80 -8.59 14.26
C ILE A 25 19.36 -8.50 14.75
N LEU A 26 18.83 -9.57 15.33
CA LEU A 26 17.44 -9.58 15.80
C LEU A 26 17.21 -8.54 16.91
N PHE A 27 18.22 -8.34 17.76
CA PHE A 27 18.25 -7.28 18.76
C PHE A 27 18.18 -5.91 18.12
N LEU A 28 19.07 -5.59 17.18
CA LEU A 28 19.08 -4.29 16.51
C LEU A 28 17.80 -4.05 15.71
N MET A 29 17.28 -5.07 15.02
CA MET A 29 16.03 -4.96 14.27
C MET A 29 14.87 -4.63 15.20
N ALA A 30 14.72 -5.33 16.33
CA ALA A 30 13.68 -5.05 17.31
C ALA A 30 13.90 -3.70 18.01
N PHE A 31 15.15 -3.35 18.30
CA PHE A 31 15.53 -2.09 18.93
C PHE A 31 15.19 -0.88 18.04
N PHE A 32 15.61 -0.89 16.77
CA PHE A 32 15.30 0.19 15.82
C PHE A 32 13.81 0.24 15.47
N ALA A 33 13.15 -0.91 15.33
CA ALA A 33 11.70 -0.96 15.15
C ALA A 33 10.97 -0.26 16.31
N MET A 34 11.36 -0.58 17.54
CA MET A 34 10.77 0.00 18.75
C MET A 34 11.09 1.49 18.89
N LEU A 35 12.32 1.93 18.58
CA LEU A 35 12.69 3.35 18.57
C LEU A 35 11.87 4.14 17.53
N GLY A 36 11.67 3.58 16.33
CA GLY A 36 10.84 4.20 15.30
C GLY A 36 9.38 4.36 15.73
N LEU A 37 8.81 3.36 16.40
CA LEU A 37 7.46 3.43 16.98
C LEU A 37 7.40 4.42 18.15
N GLY A 38 8.48 4.51 18.94
CA GLY A 38 8.63 5.43 20.07
C GLY A 38 8.86 6.89 19.71
N GLY A 39 8.91 7.23 18.42
CA GLY A 39 9.13 8.59 17.93
C GLY A 39 10.58 9.08 18.04
N ALA A 40 11.57 8.18 18.16
CA ALA A 40 12.98 8.59 18.27
C ALA A 40 13.55 9.20 16.97
N PHE A 41 12.82 9.09 15.86
CA PHE A 41 13.20 9.56 14.53
C PHE A 41 12.15 10.55 13.96
N GLY A 42 11.46 11.31 14.81
CA GLY A 42 10.38 12.23 14.41
C GLY A 42 9.05 11.49 14.21
N ALA A 43 8.46 11.62 13.01
CA ALA A 43 7.18 11.02 12.67
C ALA A 43 7.14 9.51 13.02
N GLY A 44 6.10 9.10 13.75
CA GLY A 44 5.97 7.72 14.24
C GLY A 44 6.00 6.72 13.08
N VAL A 45 6.93 5.77 13.13
CA VAL A 45 7.03 4.70 12.13
C VAL A 45 5.92 3.70 12.37
N VAL A 46 5.05 3.47 11.37
CA VAL A 46 4.04 2.42 11.43
C VAL A 46 4.68 1.07 11.11
N ILE A 47 4.58 0.11 12.02
CA ILE A 47 5.08 -1.26 11.82
C ILE A 47 3.93 -2.25 12.05
N GLY A 48 3.60 -3.01 11.00
CA GLY A 48 2.49 -3.97 11.01
C GLY A 48 1.18 -3.37 10.50
N ASP A 49 0.06 -3.94 10.95
CA ASP A 49 -1.26 -3.37 10.69
C ASP A 49 -1.41 -2.04 11.44
N THR A 50 -1.51 -0.97 10.64
CA THR A 50 -1.78 0.43 10.98
C THR A 50 -1.94 0.74 12.47
N SER A 51 -0.81 0.97 13.16
CA SER A 51 -0.82 1.49 14.54
C SER A 51 -1.09 3.00 14.49
N GLY A 52 -2.34 3.39 14.77
CA GLY A 52 -2.70 4.80 14.98
C GLY A 52 -1.87 5.41 16.12
N GLY A 53 -1.63 6.73 16.07
CA GLY A 53 -0.69 7.45 16.95
C GLY A 53 -0.98 7.39 18.47
N LYS A 54 -2.09 6.79 18.90
CA LYS A 54 -2.45 6.60 20.32
C LYS A 54 -2.18 5.20 20.87
N VAL A 55 -1.73 4.27 20.03
CA VAL A 55 -1.24 2.96 20.51
C VAL A 55 0.18 3.14 21.03
N PHE A 56 0.43 2.80 22.29
CA PHE A 56 1.77 2.90 22.86
C PHE A 56 2.74 1.96 22.15
N ALA A 57 3.98 2.41 21.94
CA ALA A 57 5.03 1.63 21.30
C ALA A 57 5.30 0.30 22.03
N ASN A 58 5.23 0.30 23.37
CA ASN A 58 5.41 -0.88 24.21
C ASN A 58 4.09 -1.59 24.58
N SER A 59 2.99 -1.31 23.87
CA SER A 59 1.72 -2.00 24.08
C SER A 59 1.85 -3.51 23.76
N PRO A 60 1.04 -4.37 24.40
CA PRO A 60 1.03 -5.80 24.10
C PRO A 60 0.71 -6.06 22.62
N TYR A 61 -0.15 -5.26 21.99
CA TYR A 61 -0.43 -5.34 20.55
C TYR A 61 0.82 -5.09 19.70
N GLN A 62 1.54 -3.99 19.94
CA GLN A 62 2.70 -3.62 19.13
C GLN A 62 3.86 -4.60 19.30
N ILE A 63 4.08 -5.11 20.52
CA ILE A 63 5.10 -6.12 20.78
C ILE A 63 4.75 -7.43 20.05
N ASN A 64 3.48 -7.86 20.04
CA ASN A 64 3.05 -9.03 19.26
C ASN A 64 3.39 -8.87 17.77
N TRP A 65 3.16 -7.69 17.19
CA TRP A 65 3.50 -7.42 15.79
C TRP A 65 4.99 -7.38 15.50
N ILE A 66 5.78 -6.71 16.35
CA ILE A 66 7.25 -6.71 16.23
C ILE A 66 7.78 -8.15 16.27
N VAL A 67 7.30 -8.96 17.22
CA VAL A 67 7.71 -10.36 17.37
C VAL A 67 7.26 -11.21 16.17
N THR A 68 6.04 -11.02 15.68
CA THR A 68 5.51 -11.75 14.51
C THR A 68 6.32 -11.43 13.24
N LEU A 69 6.53 -10.13 12.97
CA LEU A 69 7.30 -9.65 11.83
C LEU A 69 8.74 -10.19 11.86
N LEU A 70 9.42 -10.08 13.00
CA LEU A 70 10.79 -10.56 13.14
C LEU A 70 10.89 -12.08 13.17
N SER A 71 9.83 -12.79 13.57
CA SER A 71 9.75 -14.25 13.43
C SER A 71 9.73 -14.69 11.96
N TRP A 72 9.14 -13.90 11.06
CA TRP A 72 9.12 -14.18 9.63
C TRP A 72 10.52 -14.07 9.01
N PHE A 73 11.23 -12.96 9.25
CA PHE A 73 12.64 -12.83 8.87
C PHE A 73 13.53 -13.87 9.55
N GLY A 74 13.18 -14.23 10.78
CA GLY A 74 13.85 -15.23 11.57
C GLY A 74 13.88 -16.63 10.94
N VAL A 75 12.99 -16.95 10.01
CA VAL A 75 12.98 -18.24 9.29
C VAL A 75 14.33 -18.52 8.61
N LEU A 76 14.97 -17.51 8.03
CA LEU A 76 16.29 -17.64 7.40
C LEU A 76 17.39 -17.95 8.43
N ILE A 77 17.28 -17.38 9.63
CA ILE A 77 18.17 -17.66 10.76
C ILE A 77 17.94 -19.08 11.28
N THR A 78 16.69 -19.49 11.45
CA THR A 78 16.33 -20.85 11.89
C THR A 78 16.81 -21.90 10.89
N CYS A 79 16.69 -21.63 9.60
CA CYS A 79 17.24 -22.44 8.51
C CYS A 79 18.75 -22.68 8.70
N SER A 80 19.52 -21.60 8.92
CA SER A 80 20.97 -21.69 9.18
C SER A 80 21.31 -22.39 10.50
N MET A 81 20.55 -22.14 11.57
CA MET A 81 20.86 -22.68 12.90
C MET A 81 20.47 -24.15 13.05
N MET A 82 19.26 -24.53 12.63
CA MET A 82 18.68 -25.86 12.86
C MET A 82 19.08 -26.89 11.80
N GLY A 83 19.48 -26.46 10.59
CA GLY A 83 19.90 -27.39 9.54
C GLY A 83 21.37 -27.84 9.63
N THR A 84 22.27 -26.98 10.10
CA THR A 84 23.72 -27.28 10.16
C THR A 84 24.15 -28.42 11.11
N PRO A 85 23.49 -28.74 12.25
CA PRO A 85 24.04 -29.68 13.24
C PRO A 85 24.33 -31.07 12.68
N ILE A 86 23.45 -31.60 11.82
CA ILE A 86 23.64 -32.91 11.19
C ILE A 86 24.41 -32.78 9.88
N PHE A 87 24.17 -31.72 9.11
CA PHE A 87 24.93 -31.47 7.88
C PHE A 87 26.43 -31.37 8.13
N ARG A 88 26.85 -30.73 9.23
CA ARG A 88 28.25 -30.55 9.62
C ARG A 88 29.03 -31.87 9.67
N ASP A 89 28.41 -32.95 10.12
CA ASP A 89 29.09 -34.24 10.22
C ASP A 89 29.34 -34.87 8.84
N PHE A 90 28.49 -34.55 7.86
CA PHE A 90 28.69 -34.92 6.47
C PHE A 90 29.73 -34.03 5.78
N GLU A 91 29.63 -32.70 5.97
CA GLU A 91 30.54 -31.70 5.41
C GLU A 91 32.00 -31.95 5.81
N HIS A 92 32.25 -32.16 7.11
CA HIS A 92 33.59 -32.44 7.62
C HIS A 92 33.97 -33.93 7.54
N LYS A 93 33.14 -34.78 6.92
CA LYS A 93 33.36 -36.23 6.79
C LYS A 93 33.57 -36.96 8.13
N THR A 94 33.06 -36.42 9.23
CA THR A 94 33.16 -37.01 10.58
C THR A 94 32.02 -37.97 10.92
N HIS A 95 30.96 -38.02 10.12
CA HIS A 95 29.82 -38.93 10.30
C HIS A 95 30.24 -40.41 10.40
N SER A 96 31.29 -40.82 9.69
CA SER A 96 31.83 -42.18 9.74
C SER A 96 32.34 -42.59 11.12
N LEU A 97 32.87 -41.63 11.90
CA LEU A 97 33.32 -41.84 13.27
C LEU A 97 32.14 -41.94 14.24
N TYR A 98 31.11 -41.10 14.08
CA TYR A 98 29.93 -41.15 14.93
C TYR A 98 29.10 -42.43 14.70
N TYR A 99 29.05 -42.93 13.46
CA TYR A 99 28.21 -44.08 13.10
C TYR A 99 28.80 -45.42 13.57
N THR A 100 30.08 -45.47 13.93
CA THR A 100 30.77 -46.65 14.46
C THR A 100 30.84 -46.68 15.99
N THR A 101 30.49 -45.58 16.66
CA THR A 101 30.39 -45.52 18.12
C THR A 101 29.03 -46.03 18.62
N PRO A 102 28.90 -46.51 19.88
CA PRO A 102 27.67 -47.09 20.42
C PRO A 102 26.58 -46.03 20.73
N ILE A 103 26.38 -45.04 19.85
CA ILE A 103 25.42 -43.96 20.03
C ILE A 103 24.00 -44.44 19.70
N SER A 104 23.08 -44.31 20.66
CA SER A 104 21.64 -44.52 20.41
C SER A 104 21.09 -43.52 19.40
N LYS A 105 20.22 -43.98 18.48
CA LYS A 105 19.55 -43.15 17.47
C LYS A 105 18.78 -41.97 18.07
N ALA A 106 18.06 -42.20 19.16
CA ALA A 106 17.34 -41.15 19.89
C ALA A 106 18.29 -40.11 20.50
N GLY A 107 19.39 -40.56 21.11
CA GLY A 107 20.40 -39.67 21.67
C GLY A 107 21.08 -38.78 20.62
N TYR A 108 21.31 -39.30 19.41
CA TYR A 108 21.92 -38.56 18.30
C TYR A 108 20.99 -37.46 17.76
N ILE A 109 19.75 -37.84 17.40
CA ILE A 109 18.78 -36.93 16.78
C ILE A 109 18.32 -35.86 17.78
N PHE A 110 17.74 -36.28 18.90
CA PHE A 110 17.17 -35.35 19.87
C PHE A 110 18.28 -34.55 20.58
N GLY A 111 19.46 -35.12 20.80
CA GLY A 111 20.59 -34.39 21.39
C GLY A 111 21.02 -33.19 20.52
N ARG A 112 21.15 -33.40 19.21
CA ARG A 112 21.51 -32.32 18.26
C ARG A 112 20.37 -31.33 18.03
N PHE A 113 19.13 -31.81 17.91
CA PHE A 113 17.96 -30.96 17.75
C PHE A 113 17.78 -30.05 18.96
N THR A 114 17.66 -30.60 20.17
CA THR A 114 17.41 -29.82 21.39
C THR A 114 18.56 -28.87 21.71
N GLY A 115 19.81 -29.29 21.49
CA GLY A 115 20.97 -28.41 21.67
C GLY A 115 20.94 -27.18 20.76
N SER A 116 20.58 -27.38 19.49
CA SER A 116 20.47 -26.29 18.51
C SER A 116 19.22 -25.44 18.71
N PHE A 117 18.12 -26.06 19.13
CA PHE A 117 16.86 -25.40 19.42
C PHE A 117 16.99 -24.42 20.58
N LEU A 118 17.63 -24.81 21.69
CA LEU A 118 17.88 -23.91 22.82
C LEU A 118 18.76 -22.72 22.46
N VAL A 119 19.78 -22.93 21.62
CA VAL A 119 20.61 -21.81 21.13
C VAL A 119 19.81 -20.90 20.21
N THR A 120 18.95 -21.46 19.36
CA THR A 120 18.08 -20.67 18.47
C THR A 120 17.06 -19.86 19.29
N LEU A 121 16.51 -20.43 20.36
CA LEU A 121 15.69 -19.69 21.33
C LEU A 121 16.49 -18.52 21.93
N PHE A 122 17.71 -18.75 22.39
CA PHE A 122 18.57 -17.67 22.87
C PHE A 122 18.78 -16.57 21.82
N VAL A 123 19.03 -16.93 20.56
CA VAL A 123 19.16 -15.96 19.46
C VAL A 123 17.89 -15.10 19.30
N PHE A 124 16.71 -15.73 19.34
CA PHE A 124 15.43 -15.02 19.23
C PHE A 124 15.05 -14.24 20.49
N ALA A 125 15.64 -14.53 21.65
CA ALA A 125 15.52 -13.67 22.82
C ALA A 125 16.08 -12.26 22.53
N GLY A 126 16.96 -12.11 21.54
CA GLY A 126 17.40 -10.82 21.01
C GLY A 126 16.23 -9.92 20.60
N VAL A 127 15.16 -10.48 20.03
CA VAL A 127 13.96 -9.71 19.64
C VAL A 127 13.30 -9.05 20.86
N ALA A 128 12.96 -9.85 21.86
CA ALA A 128 12.30 -9.35 23.07
C ALA A 128 13.22 -8.38 23.84
N LEU A 129 14.51 -8.70 23.94
CA LEU A 129 15.50 -7.83 24.60
C LEU A 129 15.73 -6.52 23.85
N GLY A 130 15.77 -6.54 22.51
CA GLY A 130 15.93 -5.34 21.69
C GLY A 130 14.77 -4.37 21.87
N ALA A 131 13.54 -4.87 21.78
CA ALA A 131 12.34 -4.08 22.03
C ALA A 131 12.26 -3.57 23.48
N MET A 132 12.65 -4.41 24.45
CA MET A 132 12.67 -4.04 25.86
C MET A 132 13.71 -2.93 26.14
N VAL A 133 14.94 -3.08 25.67
CA VAL A 133 16.02 -2.10 25.88
C VAL A 133 15.67 -0.77 25.22
N ALA A 134 15.10 -0.78 24.01
CA ALA A 134 14.65 0.42 23.33
C ALA A 134 13.65 1.24 24.16
N THR A 135 12.77 0.57 24.92
CA THR A 135 11.76 1.23 25.79
C THR A 135 12.39 2.10 26.89
N PHE A 136 13.64 1.81 27.28
CA PHE A 136 14.37 2.56 28.32
C PHE A 136 15.33 3.61 27.74
N MET A 137 15.39 3.78 26.42
CA MET A 137 16.33 4.72 25.82
C MET A 137 15.83 6.17 25.95
N PRO A 138 16.73 7.14 26.20
CA PRO A 138 16.35 8.53 26.49
C PRO A 138 15.71 9.29 25.31
N TRP A 139 15.89 8.78 24.09
CA TRP A 139 15.34 9.31 22.83
C TRP A 139 13.88 8.88 22.58
N MET A 140 13.28 8.08 23.46
CA MET A 140 11.87 7.70 23.36
C MET A 140 10.98 8.85 23.83
N SER A 141 9.91 9.14 23.09
CA SER A 141 8.89 10.09 23.52
C SER A 141 8.12 9.51 24.73
N PRO A 142 8.14 10.16 25.92
CA PRO A 142 7.49 9.63 27.13
C PRO A 142 5.98 9.39 26.96
N GLU A 143 5.32 10.14 26.08
CA GLU A 143 3.89 10.01 25.80
C GLU A 143 3.56 8.81 24.90
N LYS A 144 4.54 8.26 24.20
CA LYS A 144 4.40 7.07 23.34
C LYS A 144 4.74 5.77 24.06
N VAL A 145 5.19 5.85 25.31
CA VAL A 145 5.57 4.71 26.12
C VAL A 145 4.58 4.56 27.27
N GLY A 146 3.81 3.48 27.24
CA GLY A 146 2.92 3.09 28.33
C GLY A 146 3.67 2.45 29.49
N PRO A 147 2.95 2.01 30.54
CA PRO A 147 3.55 1.33 31.69
C PRO A 147 4.35 0.09 31.26
N PHE A 148 5.58 -0.05 31.76
CA PHE A 148 6.37 -1.24 31.47
C PHE A 148 5.75 -2.47 32.15
N ASN A 149 5.50 -3.53 31.37
CA ASN A 149 5.07 -4.81 31.89
C ASN A 149 5.85 -5.95 31.23
N LEU A 150 6.61 -6.69 32.04
CA LEU A 150 7.46 -7.78 31.56
C LEU A 150 6.67 -8.90 30.87
N ILE A 151 5.43 -9.16 31.30
CA ILE A 151 4.63 -10.24 30.71
C ILE A 151 4.29 -9.97 29.24
N TRP A 152 4.21 -8.71 28.82
CA TRP A 152 3.92 -8.32 27.44
C TRP A 152 5.04 -8.70 26.47
N TYR A 153 6.27 -8.91 26.95
CA TYR A 153 7.40 -9.40 26.15
C TYR A 153 7.53 -10.93 26.22
N ILE A 154 7.14 -11.54 27.35
CA ILE A 154 7.22 -12.99 27.56
C ILE A 154 6.09 -13.73 26.83
N GLN A 155 4.84 -13.23 26.89
CA GLN A 155 3.69 -13.90 26.29
C GLN A 155 3.85 -14.11 24.77
N PRO A 156 4.26 -13.12 23.96
CA PRO A 156 4.47 -13.31 22.52
C PRO A 156 5.62 -14.27 22.24
N TYR A 157 6.66 -14.26 23.10
CA TYR A 157 7.75 -15.22 22.99
C TYR A 157 7.27 -16.67 23.16
N LEU A 158 6.36 -16.92 24.12
CA LEU A 158 5.79 -18.25 24.36
C LEU A 158 4.77 -18.66 23.28
N THR A 159 3.93 -17.73 22.84
CA THR A 159 2.78 -18.02 21.95
C THR A 159 3.14 -17.95 20.46
N ILE A 160 4.21 -17.26 20.10
CA ILE A 160 4.63 -17.01 18.71
C ILE A 160 6.00 -17.62 18.44
N ILE A 161 7.05 -17.18 19.15
CA ILE A 161 8.44 -17.59 18.86
C ILE A 161 8.62 -19.10 19.06
N ILE A 162 8.20 -19.66 20.19
CA ILE A 162 8.40 -21.09 20.46
C ILE A 162 7.69 -21.98 19.43
N PRO A 163 6.38 -21.80 19.13
CA PRO A 163 5.71 -22.59 18.10
C PRO A 163 6.35 -22.45 16.72
N ASN A 164 6.67 -21.21 16.31
CA ASN A 164 7.27 -20.94 15.00
C ASN A 164 8.65 -21.59 14.88
N LEU A 165 9.49 -21.50 15.92
CA LEU A 165 10.80 -22.15 15.96
C LEU A 165 10.70 -23.68 15.99
N LEU A 166 9.71 -24.24 16.68
CA LEU A 166 9.54 -25.69 16.71
C LEU A 166 9.16 -26.21 15.33
N LEU A 167 8.20 -25.56 14.66
CA LEU A 167 7.79 -25.91 13.30
C LEU A 167 8.94 -25.76 12.29
N THR A 168 9.49 -24.56 12.18
CA THR A 168 10.54 -24.26 11.18
C THR A 168 11.84 -25.02 11.50
N GLY A 169 12.20 -25.15 12.78
CA GLY A 169 13.31 -25.97 13.23
C GLY A 169 13.11 -27.45 12.88
N ALA A 170 11.91 -28.01 13.08
CA ALA A 170 11.59 -29.38 12.70
C ALA A 170 11.69 -29.59 11.18
N ILE A 171 11.17 -28.67 10.38
CA ILE A 171 11.25 -28.71 8.92
C ILE A 171 12.72 -28.74 8.47
N PHE A 172 13.52 -27.75 8.87
CA PHE A 172 14.90 -27.63 8.40
C PHE A 172 15.82 -28.73 8.93
N PHE A 173 15.63 -29.14 10.19
CA PHE A 173 16.39 -30.25 10.75
C PHE A 173 16.06 -31.58 10.04
N THR A 174 14.79 -31.82 9.73
CA THR A 174 14.35 -33.00 8.97
C THR A 174 14.92 -32.99 7.55
N LEU A 175 14.81 -31.86 6.86
CA LEU A 175 15.38 -31.69 5.52
C LEU A 175 16.89 -31.93 5.51
N ALA A 176 17.62 -31.33 6.45
CA ALA A 176 19.07 -31.53 6.60
C ALA A 176 19.43 -33.01 6.85
N SER A 177 18.67 -33.67 7.72
CA SER A 177 18.93 -35.06 8.13
C SER A 177 18.72 -36.05 6.99
N LEU A 178 17.70 -35.83 6.16
CA LEU A 178 17.31 -36.76 5.10
C LEU A 178 18.06 -36.49 3.78
N THR A 179 18.29 -35.22 3.44
CA THR A 179 18.96 -34.84 2.18
C THR A 179 20.48 -34.81 2.30
N ARG A 180 21.01 -34.58 3.51
CA ARG A 180 22.45 -34.45 3.79
C ARG A 180 23.14 -33.37 2.93
N SER A 181 22.41 -32.32 2.56
CA SER A 181 22.86 -31.24 1.69
C SER A 181 22.60 -29.86 2.32
N ALA A 182 23.64 -29.03 2.43
CA ALA A 182 23.51 -27.62 2.85
C ALA A 182 22.57 -26.85 1.93
N LEU A 183 22.63 -27.12 0.64
CA LEU A 183 21.86 -26.43 -0.38
C LEU A 183 20.35 -26.74 -0.26
N SER A 184 19.98 -27.95 0.17
CA SER A 184 18.59 -28.32 0.44
C SER A 184 17.99 -27.58 1.64
N ILE A 185 18.81 -27.18 2.60
CA ILE A 185 18.38 -26.41 3.78
C ILE A 185 17.99 -25.00 3.34
N TYR A 186 18.87 -24.30 2.60
CA TYR A 186 18.59 -22.96 2.08
C TYR A 186 17.40 -22.91 1.12
N VAL A 187 17.32 -23.85 0.17
CA VAL A 187 16.17 -23.94 -0.75
C VAL A 187 14.89 -24.27 -0.01
N GLY A 188 14.95 -25.14 1.01
CA GLY A 188 13.80 -25.40 1.88
C GLY A 188 13.31 -24.14 2.59
N GLY A 189 14.22 -23.27 3.04
CA GLY A 189 13.88 -21.98 3.65
C GLY A 189 13.17 -21.03 2.69
N VAL A 190 13.70 -20.91 1.47
CA VAL A 190 13.06 -20.11 0.42
C VAL A 190 11.68 -20.68 0.08
N ILE A 191 11.56 -21.98 -0.19
CA ILE A 191 10.28 -22.62 -0.49
C ILE A 191 9.29 -22.43 0.65
N PHE A 192 9.71 -22.52 1.92
CA PHE A 192 8.83 -22.24 3.05
C PHE A 192 8.29 -20.81 3.02
N LEU A 193 9.16 -19.81 2.80
CA LEU A 193 8.74 -18.40 2.69
C LEU A 193 7.79 -18.18 1.51
N VAL A 194 8.02 -18.89 0.40
CA VAL A 194 7.14 -18.83 -0.77
C VAL A 194 5.79 -19.48 -0.49
N MET A 195 5.77 -20.67 0.10
CA MET A 195 4.53 -21.35 0.48
C MET A 195 3.74 -20.54 1.51
N TYR A 196 4.43 -19.86 2.43
CA TYR A 196 3.84 -18.90 3.34
C TYR A 196 3.23 -17.70 2.60
N GLY A 197 3.95 -17.11 1.64
CA GLY A 197 3.43 -16.04 0.79
C GLY A 197 2.22 -16.46 -0.03
N ILE A 198 2.24 -17.67 -0.60
CA ILE A 198 1.12 -18.29 -1.32
C ILE A 198 -0.08 -18.44 -0.38
N ALA A 199 0.13 -19.00 0.82
CA ALA A 199 -0.94 -19.18 1.79
C ALA A 199 -1.56 -17.85 2.20
N SER A 200 -0.73 -16.82 2.42
CA SER A 200 -1.19 -15.45 2.71
C SER A 200 -2.00 -14.85 1.56
N SER A 201 -1.52 -14.96 0.31
CA SER A 201 -2.20 -14.43 -0.87
C SER A 201 -3.50 -15.17 -1.21
N LEU A 202 -3.60 -16.48 -0.94
CA LEU A 202 -4.84 -17.24 -1.15
C LEU A 202 -5.90 -16.95 -0.09
N THR A 203 -5.52 -16.34 1.02
CA THR A 203 -6.39 -16.15 2.18
C THR A 203 -6.83 -14.72 2.39
N SER A 204 -6.30 -13.77 1.59
CA SER A 204 -6.76 -12.38 1.55
C SER A 204 -8.19 -12.22 1.05
N ASP A 205 -8.66 -13.15 0.20
CA ASP A 205 -9.91 -13.02 -0.57
C ASP A 205 -10.98 -14.03 -0.14
N LEU A 206 -10.70 -14.89 0.84
CA LEU A 206 -11.68 -15.89 1.27
C LEU A 206 -12.58 -15.30 2.34
N ASP A 207 -13.88 -15.30 2.06
CA ASP A 207 -14.99 -15.09 3.02
C ASP A 207 -14.95 -16.04 4.24
N ASN A 208 -13.97 -16.95 4.30
CA ASN A 208 -13.81 -17.91 5.37
C ASN A 208 -12.50 -17.72 6.14
N GLU A 209 -12.56 -16.82 7.12
CA GLU A 209 -11.51 -16.52 8.10
C GLU A 209 -10.94 -17.77 8.79
N PHE A 210 -11.74 -18.83 8.92
CA PHE A 210 -11.30 -20.10 9.48
C PHE A 210 -10.20 -20.76 8.65
N ILE A 211 -10.34 -20.77 7.32
CA ILE A 211 -9.32 -21.34 6.42
C ILE A 211 -8.08 -20.47 6.46
N ALA A 212 -8.25 -19.14 6.39
CA ALA A 212 -7.16 -18.17 6.51
C ALA A 212 -6.34 -18.36 7.79
N ASN A 213 -7.03 -18.65 8.90
CA ASN A 213 -6.39 -18.96 10.16
C ASN A 213 -5.60 -20.29 10.11
N LEU A 214 -6.14 -21.35 9.53
CA LEU A 214 -5.49 -22.67 9.54
C LEU A 214 -4.30 -22.79 8.58
N THR A 215 -4.35 -22.13 7.43
CA THR A 215 -3.32 -22.23 6.40
C THR A 215 -2.07 -21.39 6.68
N ASP A 216 -2.12 -20.47 7.65
CA ASP A 216 -0.96 -19.68 8.07
C ASP A 216 -0.06 -20.44 9.07
N PRO A 217 1.13 -20.93 8.67
CA PRO A 217 2.05 -21.65 9.55
C PRO A 217 2.77 -20.80 10.60
N LEU A 218 2.83 -19.48 10.43
CA LEU A 218 3.46 -18.56 11.37
C LEU A 218 2.43 -17.89 12.30
N GLY A 219 1.13 -18.01 11.97
CA GLY A 219 -0.04 -17.61 12.73
C GLY A 219 -0.20 -16.09 12.91
N ALA A 220 0.25 -15.31 11.93
CA ALA A 220 -0.06 -13.90 11.80
C ALA A 220 -1.57 -13.68 11.59
N SER A 221 -2.22 -14.49 10.74
CA SER A 221 -3.69 -14.46 10.53
C SER A 221 -4.45 -14.73 11.82
N ALA A 222 -3.98 -15.67 12.65
CA ALA A 222 -4.59 -15.98 13.95
C ALA A 222 -4.57 -14.77 14.90
N ILE A 223 -3.44 -14.07 14.94
CA ILE A 223 -3.23 -12.87 15.76
C ILE A 223 -4.09 -11.73 15.21
N TYR A 224 -4.04 -11.49 13.90
CA TYR A 224 -4.82 -10.45 13.22
C TYR A 224 -6.32 -10.64 13.44
N LEU A 225 -6.89 -11.82 13.14
CA LEU A 225 -8.32 -12.09 13.32
C LEU A 225 -8.77 -11.94 14.79
N THR A 226 -7.88 -12.20 15.74
CA THR A 226 -8.16 -12.02 17.17
C THR A 226 -8.18 -10.54 17.58
N GLN A 227 -7.42 -9.67 16.90
CA GLN A 227 -7.16 -8.28 17.33
C GLN A 227 -7.65 -7.20 16.36
N ARG A 228 -8.14 -7.56 15.17
CA ARG A 228 -8.46 -6.62 14.06
C ARG A 228 -9.50 -5.57 14.39
N TYR A 229 -10.42 -5.85 15.31
CA TYR A 229 -11.47 -4.92 15.75
C TYR A 229 -11.22 -4.35 17.15
N TRP A 230 -10.01 -4.54 17.69
CA TRP A 230 -9.65 -3.97 18.98
C TRP A 230 -9.53 -2.45 18.88
N THR A 231 -10.13 -1.77 19.86
CA THR A 231 -9.97 -0.32 20.02
C THR A 231 -8.56 0.03 20.46
N THR A 232 -8.20 1.30 20.38
CA THR A 232 -6.91 1.80 20.89
C THR A 232 -6.70 1.45 22.36
N ALA A 233 -7.75 1.56 23.19
CA ALA A 233 -7.69 1.23 24.61
C ALA A 233 -7.43 -0.28 24.84
N GLU A 234 -8.10 -1.14 24.08
CA GLU A 234 -7.91 -2.59 24.13
C GLU A 234 -6.49 -2.97 23.66
N ARG A 235 -6.01 -2.42 22.55
CA ARG A 235 -4.63 -2.67 22.04
C ARG A 235 -3.54 -2.28 23.05
N ASN A 236 -3.79 -1.25 23.84
CA ASN A 236 -2.86 -0.76 24.86
C ASN A 236 -2.81 -1.60 26.14
N THR A 237 -3.84 -2.41 26.42
CA THR A 237 -4.00 -3.07 27.73
C THR A 237 -4.21 -4.58 27.66
N MET A 238 -4.88 -5.06 26.62
CA MET A 238 -5.22 -6.48 26.47
C MET A 238 -4.06 -7.28 25.89
N MET A 239 -3.70 -8.34 26.60
CA MET A 239 -2.81 -9.38 26.08
C MET A 239 -3.50 -10.23 25.03
N LEU A 240 -2.74 -10.90 24.16
CA LEU A 240 -3.31 -11.81 23.15
C LEU A 240 -4.09 -12.93 23.86
N PRO A 241 -5.42 -13.00 23.74
CA PRO A 241 -6.19 -14.05 24.39
C PRO A 241 -5.95 -15.39 23.68
N PHE A 242 -6.16 -16.50 24.40
CA PHE A 242 -6.22 -17.83 23.81
C PHE A 242 -7.56 -18.02 23.08
N SER A 243 -7.76 -17.24 22.02
CA SER A 243 -8.93 -17.34 21.15
C SER A 243 -8.96 -18.70 20.45
N GLU A 244 -10.14 -19.07 19.94
CA GLU A 244 -10.31 -20.26 19.11
C GLU A 244 -9.33 -20.25 17.92
N TYR A 245 -9.15 -19.09 17.28
CA TYR A 245 -8.21 -18.94 16.17
C TYR A 245 -6.77 -19.28 16.58
N VAL A 246 -6.28 -18.70 17.68
CA VAL A 246 -4.91 -18.94 18.18
C VAL A 246 -4.74 -20.39 18.60
N LEU A 247 -5.68 -20.96 19.35
CA LEU A 247 -5.56 -22.34 19.84
C LEU A 247 -5.57 -23.36 18.68
N LEU A 248 -6.49 -23.22 17.73
CA LEU A 248 -6.58 -24.10 16.57
C LEU A 248 -5.33 -24.00 15.69
N ASN A 249 -4.86 -22.78 15.41
CA ASN A 249 -3.67 -22.56 14.60
C ASN A 249 -2.42 -23.15 15.28
N ARG A 250 -2.15 -22.76 16.54
CA ARG A 250 -0.95 -23.21 17.26
C ARG A 250 -0.99 -24.71 17.51
N GLY A 251 -2.16 -25.27 17.84
CA GLY A 251 -2.35 -26.71 18.00
C GLY A 251 -2.04 -27.50 16.73
N LEU A 252 -2.57 -27.05 15.58
CA LEU A 252 -2.32 -27.67 14.27
C LEU A 252 -0.82 -27.69 13.92
N TRP A 253 -0.17 -26.52 13.96
CA TRP A 253 1.21 -26.38 13.50
C TRP A 253 2.23 -26.97 14.47
N LEU A 254 1.97 -26.96 15.77
CA LEU A 254 2.76 -27.73 16.74
C LEU A 254 2.66 -29.23 16.47
N THR A 255 1.46 -29.73 16.19
CA THR A 255 1.23 -31.16 15.86
C THR A 255 1.98 -31.55 14.59
N ILE A 256 1.96 -30.69 13.56
CA ILE A 256 2.70 -30.90 12.31
C ILE A 256 4.22 -30.92 12.58
N GLY A 257 4.73 -29.95 13.35
CA GLY A 257 6.15 -29.89 13.72
C GLY A 257 6.65 -31.13 14.48
N LEU A 258 5.87 -31.59 15.47
CA LEU A 258 6.17 -32.82 16.21
C LEU A 258 6.08 -34.07 15.32
N SER A 259 5.09 -34.14 14.43
CA SER A 259 4.94 -35.23 13.47
C SER A 259 6.12 -35.32 12.51
N LEU A 260 6.66 -34.17 12.05
CA LEU A 260 7.85 -34.12 11.21
C LEU A 260 9.10 -34.62 11.94
N LEU A 261 9.27 -34.27 13.22
CA LEU A 261 10.36 -34.80 14.04
C LEU A 261 10.24 -36.31 14.26
N ALA A 262 9.03 -36.81 14.52
CA ALA A 262 8.76 -38.24 14.61
C ALA A 262 9.10 -38.94 13.28
N PHE A 263 8.66 -38.38 12.15
CA PHE A 263 9.00 -38.87 10.82
C PHE A 263 10.52 -38.90 10.56
N CYS A 264 11.23 -37.82 10.91
CA CYS A 264 12.68 -37.76 10.85
C CYS A 264 13.32 -38.88 11.68
N TYR A 265 12.83 -39.09 12.91
CA TYR A 265 13.28 -40.19 13.76
C TYR A 265 13.02 -41.54 13.08
N TYR A 266 11.84 -41.84 12.56
CA TYR A 266 11.59 -43.13 11.93
C TYR A 266 12.44 -43.38 10.68
N LYS A 267 12.60 -42.38 9.80
CA LYS A 267 13.33 -42.52 8.53
C LYS A 267 14.85 -42.48 8.66
N PHE A 268 15.39 -41.83 9.69
CA PHE A 268 16.83 -41.74 9.86
C PHE A 268 17.47 -43.12 10.13
N SER A 269 18.59 -43.42 9.49
CA SER A 269 19.36 -44.64 9.75
C SER A 269 20.87 -44.40 9.69
N PHE A 270 21.63 -45.11 10.53
CA PHE A 270 23.10 -45.12 10.56
C PHE A 270 23.69 -45.96 9.41
N SER A 271 23.14 -45.83 8.19
CA SER A 271 23.62 -46.58 7.03
C SER A 271 24.69 -45.81 6.27
N PHE A 272 25.84 -46.47 6.04
CA PHE A 272 26.91 -46.04 5.13
C PHE A 272 26.52 -46.16 3.64
N ALA A 273 25.57 -47.04 3.31
CA ALA A 273 25.22 -47.40 1.92
C ALA A 273 24.11 -46.54 1.29
N ASN A 274 23.43 -45.68 2.06
CA ASN A 274 22.41 -44.80 1.52
C ASN A 274 23.03 -43.51 0.97
N THR A 275 23.15 -43.45 -0.36
CA THR A 275 23.08 -42.16 -1.06
C THR A 275 21.75 -41.51 -0.66
N GLY A 276 21.77 -40.25 -0.21
CA GLY A 276 20.55 -39.53 0.21
C GLY A 276 19.45 -39.64 -0.86
N ILE A 277 18.19 -39.44 -0.49
CA ILE A 277 17.03 -39.57 -1.39
C ILE A 277 17.29 -38.77 -2.67
N LYS A 278 17.67 -39.45 -3.76
CA LYS A 278 17.89 -38.83 -5.08
C LYS A 278 16.54 -38.79 -5.79
N LEU A 279 15.84 -37.66 -5.67
CA LEU A 279 14.56 -37.43 -6.35
C LEU A 279 14.65 -37.49 -7.89
N PHE A 280 15.84 -37.29 -8.47
CA PHE A 280 16.06 -37.41 -9.91
C PHE A 280 17.18 -38.40 -10.22
N ARG A 281 16.79 -39.60 -10.69
CA ARG A 281 17.72 -40.62 -11.15
C ARG A 281 18.09 -40.35 -12.61
N ARG A 282 19.24 -39.72 -12.86
CA ARG A 282 19.90 -39.86 -14.17
C ARG A 282 20.63 -41.20 -14.17
N LYS A 283 20.18 -42.10 -15.04
CA LYS A 283 20.79 -43.41 -15.26
C LYS A 283 22.07 -43.21 -16.07
N ASN A 284 23.18 -42.87 -15.41
CA ASN A 284 24.49 -43.10 -15.99
C ASN A 284 25.05 -44.38 -15.35
N SER A 285 24.87 -45.45 -16.12
CA SER A 285 25.65 -46.67 -16.09
C SER A 285 27.15 -46.38 -16.25
N ALA A 286 27.94 -47.16 -15.51
CA ALA A 286 29.36 -47.42 -15.69
C ALA A 286 30.35 -46.28 -15.39
N GLU A 287 30.86 -46.28 -14.16
CA GLU A 287 32.31 -46.19 -13.95
C GLU A 287 32.71 -47.45 -13.17
N ALA A 288 32.94 -48.51 -13.95
CA ALA A 288 33.80 -49.58 -13.51
C ALA A 288 35.17 -48.96 -13.23
N VAL A 289 35.76 -49.32 -12.10
CA VAL A 289 37.20 -49.19 -11.85
C VAL A 289 37.90 -50.00 -12.95
N GLY A 290 38.17 -49.32 -14.06
CA GLY A 290 38.96 -49.81 -15.17
C GLY A 290 40.41 -49.84 -14.73
N ALA A 291 41.01 -51.01 -14.86
CA ALA A 291 42.39 -51.30 -14.58
C ALA A 291 43.35 -50.21 -15.09
N ILE A 292 44.36 -49.90 -14.28
CA ILE A 292 45.49 -49.07 -14.67
C ILE A 292 46.19 -49.80 -15.82
N ILE A 293 46.02 -49.29 -17.04
CA ILE A 293 46.82 -49.69 -18.20
C ILE A 293 48.08 -48.82 -18.20
N PRO A 294 49.31 -49.39 -18.33
CA PRO A 294 50.53 -48.60 -18.46
C PRO A 294 50.46 -47.71 -19.70
N SER A 295 50.78 -46.44 -19.52
CA SER A 295 50.78 -45.42 -20.56
C SER A 295 51.72 -45.77 -21.72
N GLU A 296 51.19 -45.90 -22.93
CA GLU A 296 51.97 -45.57 -24.13
C GLU A 296 52.31 -44.07 -24.09
N ARG A 297 53.51 -43.70 -24.57
CA ARG A 297 53.92 -42.30 -24.69
C ARG A 297 53.00 -41.58 -25.68
N LEU A 298 51.98 -40.91 -25.16
CA LEU A 298 51.20 -39.92 -25.88
C LEU A 298 52.16 -38.86 -26.45
N ASN A 299 52.33 -38.84 -27.78
CA ASN A 299 52.93 -37.72 -28.48
C ASN A 299 51.95 -36.54 -28.36
N LEU A 300 52.13 -35.74 -27.30
CA LEU A 300 51.36 -34.53 -27.10
C LEU A 300 51.66 -33.57 -28.26
N PRO A 301 50.63 -33.08 -28.99
CA PRO A 301 50.86 -32.10 -30.03
C PRO A 301 51.56 -30.88 -29.42
N LYS A 302 52.60 -30.37 -30.08
CA LYS A 302 53.22 -29.08 -29.72
C LYS A 302 52.19 -27.98 -29.97
N VAL A 303 51.43 -27.63 -28.94
CA VAL A 303 50.48 -26.52 -28.99
C VAL A 303 51.25 -25.22 -28.91
N SER A 304 51.11 -24.35 -29.91
CA SER A 304 51.61 -22.98 -29.83
C SER A 304 50.76 -22.18 -28.84
N GLN A 305 51.38 -21.70 -27.76
CA GLN A 305 50.71 -20.86 -26.78
C GLN A 305 50.60 -19.44 -27.34
N SER A 306 49.38 -18.97 -27.62
CA SER A 306 49.13 -17.59 -28.07
C SER A 306 48.38 -16.80 -26.99
N PHE A 307 49.08 -15.96 -26.24
CA PHE A 307 48.48 -15.10 -25.22
C PHE A 307 48.00 -13.78 -25.84
N SER A 308 46.97 -13.86 -26.68
CA SER A 308 46.36 -12.69 -27.33
C SER A 308 45.08 -12.27 -26.63
N PHE A 309 44.74 -10.97 -26.74
CA PHE A 309 43.45 -10.44 -26.25
C PHE A 309 42.25 -11.18 -26.88
N ASN A 310 42.36 -11.56 -28.16
CA ASN A 310 41.34 -12.37 -28.85
C ASN A 310 41.12 -13.74 -28.20
N LEU A 311 42.18 -14.38 -27.68
CA LEU A 311 42.02 -15.62 -26.91
C LEU A 311 41.31 -15.35 -25.58
N SER A 312 41.67 -14.30 -24.86
CA SER A 312 41.00 -13.91 -23.61
C SER A 312 39.52 -13.62 -23.81
N LEU A 313 39.13 -12.98 -24.92
CA LEU A 313 37.72 -12.73 -25.25
C LEU A 313 36.97 -14.04 -25.55
N LYS A 314 37.57 -14.97 -26.31
CA LYS A 314 37.00 -16.31 -26.54
C LYS A 314 36.86 -17.10 -25.23
N GLN A 315 37.85 -17.02 -24.34
CA GLN A 315 37.81 -17.64 -23.02
C GLN A 315 36.70 -17.02 -22.16
N TYR A 316 36.55 -15.71 -22.15
CA TYR A 316 35.47 -14.99 -21.47
C TYR A 316 34.09 -15.48 -21.88
N PHE A 317 33.78 -15.58 -23.18
CA PHE A 317 32.46 -16.08 -23.62
C PHE A 317 32.24 -17.55 -23.26
N LYS A 318 33.26 -18.40 -23.41
CA LYS A 318 33.16 -19.82 -23.04
C LYS A 318 32.96 -20.00 -21.53
N LEU A 319 33.69 -19.25 -20.71
CA LEU A 319 33.53 -19.26 -19.26
C LEU A 319 32.19 -18.69 -18.86
N SER A 320 31.75 -17.56 -19.42
CA SER A 320 30.43 -16.98 -19.13
C SER A 320 29.31 -17.98 -19.42
N LYS A 321 29.39 -18.68 -20.56
CA LYS A 321 28.45 -19.75 -20.91
C LYS A 321 28.53 -20.93 -19.93
N LEU A 322 29.72 -21.31 -19.47
CA LEU A 322 29.92 -22.38 -18.50
C LEU A 322 29.31 -21.99 -17.14
N GLU A 323 29.65 -20.81 -16.62
CA GLU A 323 29.12 -20.26 -15.37
C GLU A 323 27.60 -20.15 -15.41
N PHE A 324 27.06 -19.54 -16.48
CA PHE A 324 25.63 -19.39 -16.69
C PHE A 324 24.92 -20.75 -16.70
N ASN A 325 25.41 -21.70 -17.52
CA ASN A 325 24.85 -23.06 -17.56
C ASN A 325 24.95 -23.78 -16.21
N GLY A 326 26.01 -23.51 -15.44
CA GLY A 326 26.17 -24.04 -14.08
C GLY A 326 25.08 -23.55 -13.13
N ILE A 327 24.65 -22.29 -13.27
CA ILE A 327 23.55 -21.72 -12.49
C ILE A 327 22.20 -22.25 -12.98
N ILE A 328 21.86 -22.05 -14.27
CA ILE A 328 20.51 -22.35 -14.77
C ILE A 328 20.17 -23.85 -14.75
N LYS A 329 21.17 -24.73 -14.85
CA LYS A 329 20.96 -26.20 -14.76
C LYS A 329 21.06 -26.71 -13.33
N SER A 330 21.35 -25.85 -12.37
CA SER A 330 21.33 -26.21 -10.96
C SER A 330 19.91 -26.58 -10.56
N VAL A 331 19.75 -27.74 -9.92
CA VAL A 331 18.47 -28.20 -9.38
C VAL A 331 17.86 -27.15 -8.44
N TYR A 332 18.71 -26.41 -7.73
CA TYR A 332 18.31 -25.37 -6.79
C TYR A 332 17.80 -24.11 -7.49
N PHE A 333 18.44 -23.69 -8.58
CA PHE A 333 17.94 -22.58 -9.40
C PHE A 333 16.55 -22.91 -9.94
N ILE A 334 16.40 -24.11 -10.51
CA ILE A 334 15.11 -24.59 -11.03
C ILE A 334 14.07 -24.62 -9.91
N ALA A 335 14.42 -25.08 -8.71
CA ALA A 335 13.49 -25.10 -7.57
C ALA A 335 13.04 -23.70 -7.14
N ILE A 336 13.96 -22.73 -7.01
CA ILE A 336 13.64 -21.34 -6.62
C ILE A 336 12.78 -20.68 -7.69
N VAL A 337 13.14 -20.81 -8.97
CA VAL A 337 12.37 -20.25 -10.08
C VAL A 337 10.99 -20.89 -10.18
N THR A 338 10.88 -22.22 -10.00
CA THR A 338 9.58 -22.91 -10.01
C THR A 338 8.69 -22.42 -8.87
N ALA A 339 9.24 -22.29 -7.66
CA ALA A 339 8.52 -21.74 -6.52
C ALA A 339 8.05 -20.30 -6.80
N GLY A 340 8.92 -19.48 -7.39
CA GLY A 340 8.57 -18.13 -7.82
C GLY A 340 7.47 -18.11 -8.89
N ILE A 341 7.52 -18.99 -9.90
CA ILE A 341 6.48 -19.11 -10.92
C ILE A 341 5.13 -19.46 -10.29
N ILE A 342 5.09 -20.44 -9.38
CA ILE A 342 3.86 -20.81 -8.67
C ILE A 342 3.32 -19.60 -7.89
N PHE A 343 4.20 -18.87 -7.20
CA PHE A 343 3.80 -17.68 -6.46
C PHE A 343 3.30 -16.55 -7.35
N LEU A 344 3.88 -16.37 -8.55
CA LEU A 344 3.40 -15.42 -9.56
C LEU A 344 2.01 -15.80 -10.07
N PHE A 345 1.73 -17.07 -10.31
CA PHE A 345 0.39 -17.49 -10.76
C PHE A 345 -0.66 -17.31 -9.67
N VAL A 346 -0.33 -17.63 -8.41
CA VAL A 346 -1.23 -17.42 -7.27
C VAL A 346 -1.51 -15.93 -7.06
N SER A 347 -0.47 -15.11 -6.98
CA SER A 347 -0.60 -13.66 -6.77
C SER A 347 -1.23 -12.99 -8.01
N GLY A 348 -0.88 -13.48 -9.20
CA GLY A 348 -1.40 -13.07 -10.50
C GLY A 348 -2.90 -13.30 -10.66
N ALA A 349 -3.44 -14.36 -10.05
CA ALA A 349 -4.88 -14.61 -10.02
C ALA A 349 -5.63 -13.49 -9.28
N GLN A 350 -5.02 -12.92 -8.24
CA GLN A 350 -5.56 -11.81 -7.45
C GLN A 350 -5.25 -10.41 -8.01
N VAL A 351 -4.62 -10.32 -9.20
CA VAL A 351 -4.35 -9.02 -9.82
C VAL A 351 -5.67 -8.29 -10.07
N GLY A 352 -5.77 -7.11 -9.46
CA GLY A 352 -6.81 -6.13 -9.76
C GLY A 352 -8.15 -6.48 -9.15
N LYS A 353 -8.30 -6.39 -7.82
CA LYS A 353 -9.60 -6.51 -7.16
C LYS A 353 -9.92 -5.25 -6.37
N MET A 354 -11.12 -4.71 -6.58
CA MET A 354 -11.68 -3.58 -5.85
C MET A 354 -13.14 -3.92 -5.49
N TYR A 355 -13.48 -3.90 -4.20
CA TYR A 355 -14.78 -4.40 -3.69
C TYR A 355 -15.09 -5.85 -4.15
N ASP A 356 -14.07 -6.72 -4.16
CA ASP A 356 -14.07 -8.09 -4.72
C ASP A 356 -14.33 -8.23 -6.21
N THR A 357 -14.58 -7.13 -6.92
CA THR A 357 -14.72 -7.12 -8.38
C THR A 357 -13.36 -6.99 -9.06
N ASN A 358 -13.17 -7.84 -10.07
CA ASN A 358 -11.93 -7.88 -10.82
C ASN A 358 -11.74 -6.64 -11.71
N THR A 359 -10.49 -6.37 -12.09
CA THR A 359 -10.14 -5.45 -13.17
C THR A 359 -9.56 -6.24 -14.32
N PHE A 360 -9.75 -5.74 -15.54
CA PHE A 360 -9.08 -6.29 -16.71
C PHE A 360 -7.57 -6.29 -16.46
N PRO A 361 -6.86 -7.41 -16.74
CA PRO A 361 -5.43 -7.54 -16.50
C PRO A 361 -4.65 -6.81 -17.62
N VAL A 362 -4.83 -5.50 -17.71
CA VAL A 362 -4.09 -4.64 -18.62
C VAL A 362 -2.59 -4.79 -18.38
N THR A 363 -1.78 -4.76 -19.44
CA THR A 363 -0.36 -5.14 -19.35
C THR A 363 0.41 -4.33 -18.31
N SER A 364 0.11 -3.05 -18.17
CA SER A 364 0.74 -2.18 -17.18
C SER A 364 0.53 -2.63 -15.73
N GLN A 365 -0.69 -3.05 -15.38
CA GLN A 365 -1.00 -3.61 -14.05
C GLN A 365 -0.29 -4.95 -13.84
N VAL A 366 -0.31 -5.82 -14.85
CA VAL A 366 0.34 -7.13 -14.79
C VAL A 366 1.86 -6.97 -14.59
N VAL A 367 2.52 -6.09 -15.34
CA VAL A 367 3.96 -5.82 -15.17
C VAL A 367 4.26 -5.29 -13.77
N THR A 368 3.47 -4.33 -13.26
CA THR A 368 3.65 -3.75 -11.93
C THR A 368 3.52 -4.80 -10.82
N VAL A 369 2.43 -5.57 -10.83
CA VAL A 369 2.18 -6.58 -9.79
C VAL A 369 3.19 -7.72 -9.84
N LEU A 370 3.48 -8.26 -11.03
CA LEU A 370 4.40 -9.40 -11.15
C LEU A 370 5.84 -9.01 -10.81
N ASN A 371 6.29 -7.81 -11.19
CA ASN A 371 7.63 -7.34 -10.82
C ASN A 371 7.77 -7.15 -9.30
N GLY A 372 6.79 -6.52 -8.65
CA GLY A 372 6.78 -6.36 -7.20
C GLY A 372 6.79 -7.71 -6.46
N THR A 373 5.98 -8.65 -6.93
CA THR A 373 5.88 -10.00 -6.37
C THR A 373 7.18 -10.80 -6.51
N PHE A 374 7.91 -10.64 -7.63
CA PHE A 374 9.14 -11.40 -7.87
C PHE A 374 10.42 -10.74 -7.33
N ALA A 375 10.36 -9.47 -6.90
CA ALA A 375 11.53 -8.69 -6.47
C ALA A 375 12.37 -9.42 -5.41
N LEU A 376 11.74 -10.07 -4.42
CA LEU A 376 12.44 -10.83 -3.38
C LEU A 376 13.29 -11.98 -3.95
N PHE A 377 12.80 -12.66 -5.00
CA PHE A 377 13.54 -13.75 -5.66
C PHE A 377 14.78 -13.21 -6.37
N PHE A 378 14.70 -12.05 -7.00
CA PHE A 378 15.87 -11.36 -7.55
C PHE A 378 16.91 -11.09 -6.46
N LEU A 379 16.50 -10.49 -5.33
CA LEU A 379 17.41 -10.21 -4.21
C LEU A 379 18.07 -11.48 -3.68
N ILE A 380 17.29 -12.55 -3.46
CA ILE A 380 17.79 -13.84 -2.97
C ILE A 380 18.77 -14.46 -3.98
N ILE A 381 18.41 -14.53 -5.26
CA ILE A 381 19.25 -15.14 -6.30
C ILE A 381 20.54 -14.35 -6.47
N ILE A 382 20.49 -13.02 -6.52
CA ILE A 382 21.66 -12.16 -6.66
C ILE A 382 22.59 -12.33 -5.46
N THR A 383 22.07 -12.22 -4.23
CA THR A 383 22.88 -12.38 -3.02
C THR A 383 23.46 -13.78 -2.90
N PHE A 384 22.66 -14.82 -3.16
CA PHE A 384 23.09 -16.20 -3.02
C PHE A 384 24.14 -16.60 -4.08
N TYR A 385 23.82 -16.43 -5.37
CA TYR A 385 24.67 -16.87 -6.46
C TYR A 385 25.92 -16.00 -6.64
N SER A 386 25.94 -14.74 -6.19
CA SER A 386 27.21 -13.99 -6.13
C SER A 386 28.22 -14.68 -5.22
N GLY A 387 27.78 -15.18 -4.06
CA GLY A 387 28.61 -15.94 -3.13
C GLY A 387 29.02 -17.29 -3.71
N GLU A 388 28.09 -18.07 -4.27
CA GLU A 388 28.41 -19.36 -4.90
C GLU A 388 29.43 -19.20 -6.04
N LEU A 389 29.24 -18.23 -6.93
CA LEU A 389 30.15 -17.99 -8.04
C LEU A 389 31.55 -17.59 -7.56
N VAL A 390 31.66 -16.70 -6.58
CA VAL A 390 32.98 -16.23 -6.09
C VAL A 390 33.74 -17.33 -5.33
N TRP A 391 33.03 -18.25 -4.66
CA TRP A 391 33.64 -19.27 -3.79
C TRP A 391 33.76 -20.66 -4.42
N ARG A 392 33.11 -20.93 -5.56
CA ARG A 392 32.99 -22.27 -6.14
C ARG A 392 34.30 -23.05 -6.25
N GLU A 393 35.38 -22.42 -6.71
CA GLU A 393 36.67 -23.11 -6.90
C GLU A 393 37.34 -23.44 -5.56
N ARG A 394 37.12 -22.60 -4.52
CA ARG A 394 37.61 -22.86 -3.16
C ARG A 394 36.80 -23.94 -2.47
N ASP A 395 35.48 -23.91 -2.61
CA ASP A 395 34.58 -24.92 -2.02
C ASP A 395 34.84 -26.33 -2.59
N ASN A 396 35.31 -26.41 -3.85
CA ASN A 396 35.71 -27.67 -4.49
C ASN A 396 37.22 -27.99 -4.35
N SER A 397 37.99 -27.19 -3.61
CA SER A 397 39.44 -27.36 -3.40
C SER A 397 40.28 -27.41 -4.70
N ILE A 398 39.83 -26.75 -5.77
CA ILE A 398 40.54 -26.65 -7.06
C ILE A 398 41.13 -25.26 -7.32
N ASN A 399 40.97 -24.33 -6.39
CA ASN A 399 41.43 -22.95 -6.52
C ASN A 399 42.95 -22.85 -6.81
N GLN A 400 43.79 -23.71 -6.23
CA GLN A 400 45.24 -23.69 -6.50
C GLN A 400 45.57 -24.00 -7.97
N ILE A 401 44.82 -24.91 -8.60
CA ILE A 401 44.96 -25.24 -10.02
C ILE A 401 44.44 -24.08 -10.85
N TYR A 402 43.24 -23.60 -10.54
CA TYR A 402 42.59 -22.51 -11.26
C TYR A 402 43.40 -21.22 -11.25
N ASP A 403 43.96 -20.85 -10.10
CA ASP A 403 44.74 -19.63 -9.90
C ASP A 403 46.09 -19.68 -10.65
N SER A 404 46.59 -20.87 -10.95
CA SER A 404 47.84 -21.06 -11.73
C SER A 404 47.64 -20.95 -13.25
N LEU A 405 46.40 -20.91 -13.75
CA LEU A 405 46.12 -20.82 -15.18
C LEU A 405 46.60 -19.47 -15.74
N PRO A 406 47.19 -19.42 -16.95
CA PRO A 406 47.66 -18.17 -17.56
C PRO A 406 46.51 -17.35 -18.18
N ILE A 407 45.47 -17.06 -17.38
CA ILE A 407 44.33 -16.21 -17.72
C ILE A 407 44.42 -14.87 -16.96
N PRO A 408 44.13 -13.72 -17.60
CA PRO A 408 44.03 -12.43 -16.90
C PRO A 408 42.89 -12.42 -15.87
N ASN A 409 43.04 -11.67 -14.77
CA ASN A 409 42.03 -11.62 -13.67
C ASN A 409 40.65 -11.12 -14.11
N TRP A 410 40.58 -10.24 -15.11
CA TRP A 410 39.30 -9.72 -15.61
C TRP A 410 38.44 -10.79 -16.27
N VAL A 411 39.06 -11.82 -16.88
CA VAL A 411 38.34 -12.88 -17.58
C VAL A 411 37.42 -13.68 -16.64
N PRO A 412 37.91 -14.30 -15.54
CA PRO A 412 37.08 -15.06 -14.62
C PRO A 412 36.07 -14.18 -13.86
N PHE A 413 36.47 -12.97 -13.46
CA PHE A 413 35.57 -12.04 -12.79
C PHE A 413 34.41 -11.61 -13.69
N ALA A 414 34.73 -11.08 -14.89
CA ALA A 414 33.72 -10.63 -15.84
C ALA A 414 32.84 -11.78 -16.31
N SER A 415 33.38 -13.01 -16.46
CA SER A 415 32.56 -14.15 -16.86
C SER A 415 31.53 -14.55 -15.81
N LYS A 416 31.89 -14.49 -14.52
CA LYS A 416 30.98 -14.79 -13.41
C LYS A 416 29.95 -13.68 -13.24
N MET A 417 30.37 -12.42 -13.33
CA MET A 417 29.47 -11.27 -13.29
C MET A 417 28.45 -11.32 -14.45
N THR A 418 28.91 -11.57 -15.67
CA THR A 418 28.04 -11.69 -16.86
C THR A 418 27.09 -12.86 -16.75
N ALA A 419 27.54 -14.00 -16.22
CA ALA A 419 26.66 -15.13 -15.96
C ALA A 419 25.54 -14.78 -14.97
N LEU A 420 25.85 -14.07 -13.88
CA LEU A 420 24.85 -13.61 -12.91
C LEU A 420 23.88 -12.58 -13.53
N MET A 421 24.38 -11.70 -14.40
CA MET A 421 23.57 -10.73 -15.14
C MET A 421 22.62 -11.40 -16.14
N LEU A 422 23.10 -12.39 -16.91
CA LEU A 422 22.27 -13.16 -17.85
C LEU A 422 21.18 -13.96 -17.13
N VAL A 423 21.42 -14.40 -15.89
CA VAL A 423 20.37 -15.01 -15.07
C VAL A 423 19.22 -14.04 -14.84
N GLN A 424 19.48 -12.75 -14.59
CA GLN A 424 18.42 -11.76 -14.40
C GLN A 424 17.57 -11.57 -15.66
N VAL A 425 18.20 -11.60 -16.84
CA VAL A 425 17.50 -11.57 -18.14
C VAL A 425 16.55 -12.76 -18.29
N VAL A 426 16.98 -13.97 -17.89
CA VAL A 426 16.13 -15.17 -17.93
C VAL A 426 14.94 -15.03 -16.98
N LEU A 427 15.15 -14.54 -15.77
CA LEU A 427 14.08 -14.36 -14.79
C LEU A 427 13.03 -13.35 -15.26
N LEU A 428 13.45 -12.23 -15.87
CA LEU A 428 12.53 -11.26 -16.46
C LEU A 428 11.75 -11.83 -17.64
N PHE A 429 12.38 -12.68 -18.46
CA PHE A 429 11.68 -13.39 -19.53
C PHE A 429 10.63 -14.37 -18.98
N VAL A 430 10.94 -15.05 -17.87
CA VAL A 430 9.97 -15.90 -17.15
C VAL A 430 8.78 -15.06 -16.66
N ILE A 431 9.01 -13.88 -16.08
CA ILE A 431 7.94 -12.97 -15.65
C ILE A 431 7.07 -12.54 -16.83
N MET A 432 7.67 -12.14 -17.95
CA MET A 432 6.95 -11.76 -19.16
C MET A 432 6.04 -12.89 -19.68
N ILE A 433 6.57 -14.12 -19.76
CA ILE A 433 5.78 -15.29 -20.17
C ILE A 433 4.65 -15.55 -19.17
N CYS A 434 4.92 -15.51 -17.86
CA CYS A 434 3.89 -15.72 -16.84
C CYS A 434 2.79 -14.68 -16.97
N GLY A 435 3.13 -13.40 -17.20
CA GLY A 435 2.17 -12.33 -17.43
C GLY A 435 1.27 -12.57 -18.64
N ILE A 436 1.85 -12.94 -19.78
CA ILE A 436 1.09 -13.28 -20.99
C ILE A 436 0.15 -14.48 -20.72
N ILE A 437 0.63 -15.51 -20.03
CA ILE A 437 -0.18 -16.68 -19.68
C ILE A 437 -1.33 -16.30 -18.73
N ILE A 438 -1.08 -15.46 -17.72
CA ILE A 438 -2.10 -14.97 -16.78
C ILE A 438 -3.17 -14.16 -17.54
N GLN A 439 -2.76 -13.23 -18.41
CA GLN A 439 -3.68 -12.48 -19.26
C GLN A 439 -4.53 -13.41 -20.14
N THR A 440 -3.89 -14.43 -20.74
CA THR A 440 -4.58 -15.46 -21.56
C THR A 440 -5.64 -16.21 -20.75
N PHE A 441 -5.30 -16.67 -19.53
CA PHE A 441 -6.23 -17.42 -18.68
C PHE A 441 -7.37 -16.56 -18.14
N LYS A 442 -7.14 -15.26 -17.96
CA LYS A 442 -8.16 -14.27 -17.60
C LYS A 442 -8.96 -13.77 -18.82
N GLY A 443 -8.80 -14.36 -20.00
CA GLY A 443 -9.56 -13.99 -21.21
C GLY A 443 -9.15 -12.67 -21.87
N TYR A 444 -8.01 -12.08 -21.48
CA TYR A 444 -7.52 -10.82 -22.02
C TYR A 444 -6.41 -11.06 -23.05
N TYR A 445 -6.69 -10.78 -24.33
CA TYR A 445 -5.80 -11.10 -25.45
C TYR A 445 -5.05 -9.89 -26.04
N LYS A 446 -5.19 -8.69 -25.47
CA LYS A 446 -4.49 -7.48 -25.93
C LYS A 446 -3.11 -7.39 -25.28
N TYR A 447 -2.12 -8.09 -25.84
CA TYR A 447 -0.76 -8.09 -25.29
C TYR A 447 0.07 -6.91 -25.78
N GLU A 448 0.28 -5.92 -24.91
CA GLU A 448 1.19 -4.79 -25.16
C GLU A 448 2.66 -5.20 -24.89
N ILE A 449 3.26 -5.91 -25.85
CA ILE A 449 4.63 -6.46 -25.71
C ILE A 449 5.68 -5.36 -25.51
N ASP A 450 5.45 -4.19 -26.10
CA ASP A 450 6.29 -3.01 -25.91
C ASP A 450 6.32 -2.55 -24.44
N VAL A 451 5.18 -2.55 -23.73
CA VAL A 451 5.10 -2.23 -22.30
C VAL A 451 5.88 -3.23 -21.47
N TYR A 452 5.77 -4.53 -21.79
CA TYR A 452 6.60 -5.57 -21.15
C TYR A 452 8.10 -5.31 -21.36
N LEU A 453 8.51 -5.03 -22.60
CA LEU A 453 9.91 -4.81 -22.93
C LEU A 453 10.48 -3.56 -22.23
N GLN A 454 9.74 -2.45 -22.26
CA GLN A 454 10.14 -1.20 -21.62
C GLN A 454 10.22 -1.34 -20.10
N GLY A 455 9.18 -1.90 -19.46
CA GLY A 455 9.15 -2.06 -18.01
C GLY A 455 10.15 -3.07 -17.48
N LEU A 456 10.15 -4.29 -18.03
CA LEU A 456 10.99 -5.36 -17.50
C LEU A 456 12.46 -5.21 -17.90
N PHE A 457 12.75 -4.92 -19.18
CA PHE A 457 14.12 -4.90 -19.70
C PHE A 457 14.72 -3.51 -19.80
N GLY A 458 13.91 -2.47 -20.01
CA GLY A 458 14.37 -1.08 -20.06
C GLY A 458 14.58 -0.46 -18.68
N ILE A 459 13.71 -0.79 -17.71
CA ILE A 459 13.73 -0.21 -16.37
C ILE A 459 14.31 -1.21 -15.36
N ASN A 460 13.60 -2.29 -15.06
CA ASN A 460 13.93 -3.16 -13.92
C ASN A 460 15.26 -3.91 -14.09
N LEU A 461 15.58 -4.35 -15.31
CA LEU A 461 16.85 -5.05 -15.58
C LEU A 461 18.05 -4.23 -15.12
N ILE A 462 18.05 -2.93 -15.37
CA ILE A 462 19.18 -2.06 -15.03
C ILE A 462 19.45 -2.10 -13.53
N ASP A 463 18.40 -2.05 -12.69
CA ASP A 463 18.54 -2.14 -11.23
C ASP A 463 19.14 -3.46 -10.77
N TYR A 464 18.67 -4.57 -11.35
CA TYR A 464 19.21 -5.88 -11.02
C TYR A 464 20.67 -6.05 -11.48
N LEU A 465 21.05 -5.45 -12.62
CA LEU A 465 22.44 -5.47 -13.10
C LEU A 465 23.36 -4.70 -12.15
N LEU A 466 22.95 -3.51 -11.70
CA LEU A 466 23.70 -2.71 -10.72
C LEU A 466 23.85 -3.50 -9.41
N LEU A 467 22.77 -4.09 -8.91
CA LEU A 467 22.82 -4.87 -7.70
C LEU A 467 23.73 -6.11 -7.80
N CYS A 468 23.83 -6.75 -8.97
CA CYS A 468 24.78 -7.84 -9.21
C CYS A 468 26.23 -7.40 -8.99
N VAL A 469 26.59 -6.19 -9.43
CA VAL A 469 27.94 -5.62 -9.25
C VAL A 469 28.23 -5.42 -7.76
N LEU A 470 27.30 -4.81 -7.02
CA LEU A 470 27.43 -4.60 -5.58
C LEU A 470 27.59 -5.93 -4.84
N ALA A 471 26.75 -6.92 -5.14
CA ALA A 471 26.79 -8.24 -4.49
C ALA A 471 28.12 -8.97 -4.75
N MET A 472 28.65 -8.89 -5.97
CA MET A 472 29.96 -9.46 -6.31
C MET A 472 31.10 -8.75 -5.56
N LEU A 473 31.07 -7.42 -5.47
CA LEU A 473 32.06 -6.64 -4.72
C LEU A 473 32.10 -7.04 -3.25
N VAL A 474 30.93 -7.11 -2.60
CA VAL A 474 30.82 -7.48 -1.17
C VAL A 474 31.45 -8.85 -0.92
N GLN A 475 31.16 -9.83 -1.78
CA GLN A 475 31.72 -11.18 -1.67
C GLN A 475 33.25 -11.20 -1.84
N VAL A 476 33.79 -10.34 -2.69
CA VAL A 476 35.24 -10.21 -2.90
C VAL A 476 35.92 -9.55 -1.70
N ILE A 477 35.34 -8.50 -1.12
CA ILE A 477 35.96 -7.73 -0.01
C ILE A 477 35.97 -8.54 1.29
N VAL A 478 34.82 -9.08 1.69
CA VAL A 478 34.63 -9.70 3.02
C VAL A 478 35.46 -10.98 3.19
N ASN A 479 35.83 -11.63 2.08
CA ASN A 479 36.58 -12.89 2.05
C ASN A 479 36.00 -13.97 2.99
N ASN A 480 34.68 -13.98 3.16
CA ASN A 480 33.92 -15.05 3.78
C ASN A 480 32.52 -15.11 3.16
N LYS A 481 32.16 -16.26 2.58
CA LYS A 481 30.89 -16.48 1.85
C LYS A 481 29.66 -16.06 2.65
N PHE A 482 29.57 -16.54 3.90
CA PHE A 482 28.41 -16.31 4.76
C PHE A 482 28.34 -14.87 5.29
N ILE A 483 29.50 -14.28 5.64
CA ILE A 483 29.53 -12.87 6.05
C ILE A 483 29.21 -11.96 4.85
N GLY A 484 29.62 -12.33 3.62
CA GLY A 484 29.26 -11.60 2.41
C GLY A 484 27.76 -11.61 2.13
N HIS A 485 27.09 -12.76 2.33
CA HIS A 485 25.62 -12.84 2.30
C HIS A 485 25.00 -11.96 3.37
N PHE A 486 25.53 -12.01 4.59
CA PHE A 486 25.06 -11.21 5.71
C PHE A 486 25.15 -9.70 5.45
N VAL A 487 26.26 -9.21 4.90
CA VAL A 487 26.44 -7.78 4.57
C VAL A 487 25.41 -7.32 3.54
N MET A 488 25.07 -8.14 2.55
CA MET A 488 24.00 -7.81 1.58
C MET A 488 22.63 -7.70 2.25
N VAL A 489 22.32 -8.59 3.19
CA VAL A 489 21.06 -8.52 3.96
C VAL A 489 21.02 -7.24 4.80
N VAL A 490 22.11 -6.89 5.49
CA VAL A 490 22.20 -5.62 6.23
C VAL A 490 22.05 -4.42 5.31
N TYR A 491 22.64 -4.44 4.12
CA TYR A 491 22.48 -3.38 3.12
C TYR A 491 21.01 -3.21 2.69
N TYR A 492 20.28 -4.30 2.47
CA TYR A 492 18.85 -4.23 2.19
C TYR A 492 18.06 -3.66 3.36
N LEU A 493 18.38 -4.07 4.60
CA LEU A 493 17.73 -3.56 5.81
C LEU A 493 17.99 -2.06 6.02
N LEU A 494 19.23 -1.60 5.87
CA LEU A 494 19.57 -0.18 6.00
C LEU A 494 18.84 0.68 4.96
N ASN A 495 18.66 0.16 3.74
CA ASN A 495 17.90 0.86 2.71
C ASN A 495 16.42 1.05 3.07
N ILE A 496 15.84 0.16 3.88
CA ILE A 496 14.45 0.28 4.34
C ILE A 496 14.31 1.41 5.38
N PHE A 497 15.30 1.61 6.25
CA PHE A 497 15.24 2.56 7.37
C PHE A 497 16.00 3.89 7.16
N LYS A 498 16.64 4.10 6.01
CA LYS A 498 17.50 5.27 5.78
C LYS A 498 16.75 6.60 5.77
N GLY A 499 15.49 6.64 5.31
CA GLY A 499 14.70 7.87 5.23
C GLY A 499 14.48 8.45 6.63
N GLN A 500 14.20 7.57 7.59
CA GLN A 500 14.05 7.89 9.01
C GLN A 500 15.38 8.30 9.69
N LEU A 501 16.52 8.04 9.06
CA LEU A 501 17.83 8.50 9.53
C LEU A 501 18.23 9.86 8.90
N GLY A 502 17.34 10.51 8.14
CA GLY A 502 17.59 11.77 7.44
C GLY A 502 18.31 11.63 6.09
N PHE A 503 18.55 10.40 5.61
CA PHE A 503 19.20 10.14 4.32
C PHE A 503 18.18 9.99 3.18
N GLU A 504 17.45 11.08 2.89
CA GLU A 504 16.37 11.10 1.90
C GLU A 504 16.83 11.38 0.47
N HIS A 505 18.02 11.96 0.28
CA HIS A 505 18.49 12.27 -1.06
C HIS A 505 18.81 10.98 -1.83
N THR A 506 18.25 10.87 -3.03
CA THR A 506 18.48 9.73 -3.94
C THR A 506 19.97 9.49 -4.24
N LEU A 507 20.82 10.52 -4.29
CA LEU A 507 22.27 10.35 -4.50
C LEU A 507 22.98 9.53 -3.41
N TYR A 508 22.40 9.36 -2.22
CA TYR A 508 22.96 8.48 -1.17
C TYR A 508 22.61 7.00 -1.38
N SER A 509 21.68 6.71 -2.28
CA SER A 509 21.01 5.41 -2.37
C SER A 509 21.44 4.69 -3.64
N TYR A 510 22.31 3.68 -3.51
CA TYR A 510 22.81 2.94 -4.66
C TYR A 510 21.67 2.31 -5.48
N SER A 511 21.75 2.47 -6.80
CA SER A 511 20.72 2.06 -7.78
C SER A 511 19.39 2.81 -7.68
N SER A 512 19.30 3.92 -6.94
CA SER A 512 18.06 4.69 -6.85
C SER A 512 17.78 5.58 -8.07
N ASP A 513 16.57 6.13 -8.09
CA ASP A 513 16.07 7.12 -9.03
C ASP A 513 14.90 7.90 -8.38
N PRO A 514 14.40 8.99 -9.01
CA PRO A 514 13.30 9.80 -8.50
C PRO A 514 11.90 9.13 -8.50
N GLY A 515 11.80 7.89 -8.99
CA GLY A 515 10.55 7.17 -9.21
C GLY A 515 10.08 7.24 -10.66
N ILE A 516 9.55 6.12 -11.15
CA ILE A 516 8.97 5.98 -12.49
C ILE A 516 7.64 5.24 -12.41
N THR A 517 6.61 5.80 -13.06
CA THR A 517 5.26 5.24 -13.06
C THR A 517 4.70 5.27 -14.48
N TYR A 518 4.03 4.18 -14.87
CA TYR A 518 3.38 4.05 -16.16
C TYR A 518 1.91 4.45 -16.05
N SER A 519 1.43 5.24 -17.01
CA SER A 519 0.00 5.48 -17.25
C SER A 519 -0.34 5.04 -18.68
N ALA A 520 -1.54 4.49 -18.91
CA ALA A 520 -1.97 4.14 -20.26
C ALA A 520 -2.11 5.39 -21.15
N MET A 521 -2.56 6.51 -20.57
CA MET A 521 -2.67 7.79 -21.28
C MET A 521 -1.32 8.41 -21.67
N ASN A 522 -0.35 8.42 -20.73
CA ASN A 522 0.91 9.17 -20.87
C ASN A 522 2.15 8.28 -21.11
N GLY A 523 2.01 6.96 -21.04
CA GLY A 523 3.12 6.01 -20.97
C GLY A 523 4.02 6.24 -19.76
N TYR A 524 5.33 5.95 -19.91
CA TYR A 524 6.36 6.38 -18.96
C TYR A 524 6.67 7.89 -19.04
N GLY A 525 6.26 8.53 -20.13
CA GLY A 525 6.30 9.97 -20.35
C GLY A 525 7.58 10.66 -19.85
N HIS A 526 7.40 11.64 -18.97
CA HIS A 526 8.45 12.52 -18.50
C HIS A 526 9.41 11.88 -17.46
N PHE A 527 9.12 10.67 -16.97
CA PHE A 527 9.97 9.99 -15.99
C PHE A 527 11.21 9.35 -16.62
N VAL A 528 11.20 9.06 -17.93
CA VAL A 528 12.28 8.33 -18.62
C VAL A 528 13.60 9.09 -18.60
N TRP A 529 13.57 10.41 -18.80
CA TRP A 529 14.77 11.24 -18.83
C TRP A 529 15.52 11.27 -17.48
N PRO A 530 14.89 11.66 -16.36
CA PRO A 530 15.55 11.62 -15.05
C PRO A 530 16.04 10.21 -14.72
N PHE A 531 15.20 9.19 -14.93
CA PHE A 531 15.58 7.80 -14.72
C PHE A 531 16.89 7.46 -15.45
N THR A 532 16.99 7.77 -16.74
CA THR A 532 18.18 7.45 -17.56
C THR A 532 19.43 8.11 -17.00
N ILE A 533 19.38 9.39 -16.62
CA ILE A 533 20.52 10.11 -16.05
C ILE A 533 20.98 9.49 -14.73
N TYR A 534 20.05 9.13 -13.84
CA TYR A 534 20.36 8.44 -12.59
C TYR A 534 20.98 7.07 -12.83
N LYS A 535 20.51 6.31 -13.83
CA LYS A 535 21.12 5.02 -14.18
C LYS A 535 22.49 5.17 -14.84
N ILE A 536 22.76 6.23 -15.60
CA ILE A 536 24.12 6.51 -16.09
C ILE A 536 25.05 6.84 -14.91
N TYR A 537 24.60 7.66 -13.96
CA TYR A 537 25.34 7.99 -12.74
C TYR A 537 25.70 6.72 -11.94
N TRP A 538 24.70 5.91 -11.60
CA TRP A 538 24.93 4.67 -10.85
C TRP A 538 25.66 3.61 -11.67
N GLY A 539 25.49 3.58 -12.99
CA GLY A 539 26.23 2.73 -13.90
C GLY A 539 27.72 3.07 -13.95
N ALA A 540 28.07 4.35 -13.98
CA ALA A 540 29.45 4.81 -13.89
C ALA A 540 30.07 4.44 -12.53
N PHE A 541 29.31 4.62 -11.43
CA PHE A 541 29.76 4.18 -10.11
C PHE A 541 29.93 2.66 -10.04
N ALA A 542 28.99 1.89 -10.58
CA ALA A 542 29.07 0.43 -10.65
C ALA A 542 30.29 -0.03 -11.47
N LEU A 543 30.63 0.65 -12.57
CA LEU A 543 31.85 0.36 -13.33
C LEU A 543 33.10 0.51 -12.44
N LEU A 544 33.18 1.57 -11.64
CA LEU A 544 34.27 1.77 -10.68
C LEU A 544 34.30 0.65 -9.63
N LEU A 545 33.14 0.27 -9.08
CA LEU A 545 33.03 -0.85 -8.15
C LEU A 545 33.49 -2.18 -8.78
N ALA A 546 33.12 -2.44 -10.04
CA ALA A 546 33.52 -3.63 -10.77
C ALA A 546 35.05 -3.67 -11.01
N ILE A 547 35.68 -2.53 -11.31
CA ILE A 547 37.14 -2.41 -11.43
C ILE A 547 37.80 -2.74 -10.10
N VAL A 548 37.31 -2.16 -8.99
CA VAL A 548 37.81 -2.44 -7.64
C VAL A 548 37.65 -3.92 -7.29
N ALA A 549 36.49 -4.53 -7.57
CA ALA A 549 36.24 -5.95 -7.35
C ALA A 549 37.20 -6.83 -8.16
N ASN A 550 37.46 -6.48 -9.42
CA ASN A 550 38.41 -7.19 -10.27
C ASN A 550 39.86 -7.07 -9.76
N MET A 551 40.28 -5.87 -9.35
CA MET A 551 41.63 -5.65 -8.82
C MET A 551 41.86 -6.35 -7.49
N LEU A 552 40.82 -6.43 -6.66
CA LEU A 552 40.89 -7.14 -5.39
C LEU A 552 40.71 -8.65 -5.54
N TRP A 553 40.34 -9.19 -6.71
CA TRP A 553 40.02 -10.61 -6.89
C TRP A 553 41.04 -11.53 -6.21
N SER A 554 40.57 -12.40 -5.30
CA SER A 554 41.45 -13.28 -4.53
C SER A 554 42.01 -14.35 -5.45
N ARG A 555 43.33 -14.28 -5.69
CA ARG A 555 44.10 -15.23 -6.49
C ARG A 555 45.37 -15.59 -5.74
N GLY A 556 45.59 -16.88 -5.48
CA GLY A 556 46.67 -17.39 -4.65
C GLY A 556 46.25 -17.69 -3.20
N SER A 557 47.23 -18.03 -2.35
CA SER A 557 47.00 -18.44 -0.95
C SER A 557 46.87 -17.28 0.04
N GLU A 558 47.20 -16.06 -0.37
CA GLU A 558 47.18 -14.88 0.50
C GLU A 558 45.79 -14.28 0.64
N ASN A 559 45.25 -14.36 1.86
CA ASN A 559 43.86 -14.00 2.17
C ASN A 559 43.72 -12.64 2.86
N MET A 560 44.83 -12.00 3.23
CA MET A 560 44.83 -10.71 3.92
C MET A 560 44.52 -9.54 2.96
N LEU A 561 43.54 -8.72 3.33
CA LEU A 561 43.11 -7.55 2.53
C LEU A 561 44.24 -6.55 2.28
N LYS A 562 45.11 -6.31 3.27
CA LYS A 562 46.25 -5.38 3.16
C LYS A 562 47.20 -5.76 2.02
N TRP A 563 47.47 -7.05 1.85
CA TRP A 563 48.33 -7.55 0.78
C TRP A 563 47.64 -7.52 -0.58
N ARG A 564 46.34 -7.79 -0.63
CA ARG A 564 45.53 -7.64 -1.85
C ARG A 564 45.49 -6.20 -2.34
N LEU A 565 45.38 -5.21 -1.44
CA LEU A 565 45.48 -3.79 -1.79
C LEU A 565 46.86 -3.41 -2.34
N LYS A 566 47.94 -3.94 -1.74
CA LYS A 566 49.31 -3.73 -2.24
C LYS A 566 49.50 -4.35 -3.63
N LEU A 567 49.03 -5.58 -3.85
CA LEU A 567 49.06 -6.23 -5.16
C LEU A 567 48.23 -5.48 -6.20
N ALA A 568 47.05 -5.01 -5.83
CA ALA A 568 46.19 -4.19 -6.68
C ALA A 568 46.92 -2.92 -7.14
N SER A 569 47.63 -2.22 -6.25
CA SER A 569 48.42 -1.03 -6.62
C SER A 569 49.56 -1.34 -7.61
N MET A 570 50.15 -2.54 -7.53
CA MET A 570 51.21 -2.99 -8.44
C MET A 570 50.67 -3.47 -9.80
N GLN A 571 49.37 -3.77 -9.90
CA GLN A 571 48.71 -4.26 -11.11
C GLN A 571 48.02 -3.14 -11.92
N LEU A 572 48.16 -1.88 -11.51
CA LEU A 572 47.60 -0.74 -12.22
C LEU A 572 48.26 -0.55 -13.59
N THR A 573 47.51 -0.80 -14.66
CA THR A 573 47.94 -0.52 -16.03
C THR A 573 47.43 0.85 -16.49
N LYS A 574 48.10 1.46 -17.49
CA LYS A 574 47.63 2.73 -18.11
C LYS A 574 46.19 2.63 -18.61
N SER A 575 45.79 1.47 -19.14
CA SER A 575 44.43 1.21 -19.60
C SER A 575 43.41 1.21 -18.44
N THR A 576 43.74 0.56 -17.32
CA THR A 576 42.87 0.57 -16.13
C THR A 576 42.73 1.99 -15.59
N LEU A 577 43.83 2.74 -15.53
CA LEU A 577 43.81 4.14 -15.08
C LEU A 577 42.93 5.02 -15.99
N PHE A 578 43.03 4.84 -17.31
CA PHE A 578 42.19 5.56 -18.27
C PHE A 578 40.71 5.26 -18.09
N VAL A 579 40.32 3.99 -17.95
CA VAL A 579 38.91 3.59 -17.76
C VAL A 579 38.38 4.10 -16.41
N THR A 580 39.18 3.99 -15.34
CA THR A 580 38.83 4.55 -14.02
C THR A 580 38.65 6.06 -14.09
N ALA A 581 39.56 6.77 -14.76
CA ALA A 581 39.46 8.23 -14.93
C ALA A 581 38.21 8.62 -15.73
N ALA A 582 37.94 7.93 -16.84
CA ALA A 582 36.75 8.17 -17.65
C ALA A 582 35.45 7.90 -16.86
N GLY A 583 35.38 6.77 -16.14
CA GLY A 583 34.24 6.44 -15.28
C GLY A 583 34.02 7.47 -14.17
N LEU A 584 35.10 7.94 -13.54
CA LEU A 584 35.05 9.00 -12.52
C LEU A 584 34.57 10.33 -13.10
N ILE A 585 35.02 10.71 -14.30
CA ILE A 585 34.56 11.93 -14.99
C ILE A 585 33.05 11.84 -15.26
N VAL A 586 32.57 10.73 -15.81
CA VAL A 586 31.13 10.52 -16.07
C VAL A 586 30.34 10.58 -14.76
N PHE A 587 30.81 9.91 -13.71
CA PHE A 587 30.18 9.91 -12.39
C PHE A 587 30.07 11.32 -11.79
N LEU A 588 31.15 12.11 -11.86
CA LEU A 588 31.16 13.47 -11.34
C LEU A 588 30.30 14.43 -12.18
N ILE A 589 30.35 14.34 -13.51
CA ILE A 589 29.53 15.19 -14.39
C ILE A 589 28.04 14.90 -14.20
N THR A 590 27.66 13.61 -14.24
CA THR A 590 26.25 13.22 -14.07
C THR A 590 25.76 13.48 -12.66
N GLY A 591 26.58 13.23 -11.63
CA GLY A 591 26.25 13.57 -10.25
C GLY A 591 26.07 15.08 -10.04
N SER A 592 26.95 15.89 -10.63
CA SER A 592 26.83 17.36 -10.60
C SER A 592 25.58 17.84 -11.36
N PHE A 593 25.25 17.21 -12.49
CA PHE A 593 24.04 17.52 -13.25
C PHE A 593 22.77 17.13 -12.48
N ILE A 594 22.74 15.97 -11.82
CA ILE A 594 21.64 15.57 -10.93
C ILE A 594 21.51 16.61 -9.81
N PHE A 595 22.58 16.90 -9.08
CA PHE A 595 22.56 17.88 -8.00
C PHE A 595 22.11 19.28 -8.48
N TYR A 596 22.55 19.70 -9.66
CA TYR A 596 22.08 20.94 -10.28
C TYR A 596 20.57 20.92 -10.55
N ASN A 597 20.02 19.81 -11.06
CA ASN A 597 18.58 19.67 -11.28
C ASN A 597 17.80 19.63 -9.96
N THR A 598 18.28 18.88 -8.96
CA THR A 598 17.54 18.61 -7.73
C THR A 598 17.64 19.70 -6.68
N ASN A 599 18.79 20.41 -6.60
CA ASN A 599 19.08 21.38 -5.53
C ASN A 599 19.24 22.82 -6.02
N ILE A 600 19.52 23.06 -7.31
CA ILE A 600 19.72 24.41 -7.86
C ILE A 600 18.53 24.84 -8.73
N LEU A 601 18.13 24.01 -9.71
CA LEU A 601 16.94 24.26 -10.53
C LEU A 601 15.64 24.02 -9.75
N ASN A 602 15.66 23.05 -8.83
CA ASN A 602 14.57 22.73 -7.93
C ASN A 602 15.04 22.87 -6.47
N LYS A 603 14.08 23.08 -5.56
CA LYS A 603 14.36 23.13 -4.11
C LYS A 603 14.26 21.72 -3.54
N TYR A 604 15.39 21.14 -3.13
CA TYR A 604 15.40 19.91 -2.33
C TYR A 604 15.08 20.25 -0.88
N ARG A 605 14.11 19.56 -0.29
CA ARG A 605 13.66 19.71 1.10
C ARG A 605 13.47 18.31 1.69
N THR A 606 13.99 18.07 2.89
CA THR A 606 13.71 16.85 3.65
C THR A 606 12.32 16.89 4.29
N SER A 607 11.88 15.78 4.88
CA SER A 607 10.68 15.77 5.74
C SER A 607 10.80 16.78 6.90
N ASP A 608 11.92 16.78 7.63
CA ASP A 608 12.20 17.74 8.70
C ASP A 608 12.13 19.21 8.22
N ASP A 609 12.68 19.53 7.04
CA ASP A 609 12.62 20.89 6.47
C ASP A 609 11.17 21.32 6.19
N GLN A 610 10.31 20.39 5.75
CA GLN A 610 8.90 20.68 5.49
C GLN A 610 8.13 20.94 6.79
N GLU A 611 8.41 20.17 7.84
CA GLU A 611 7.81 20.34 9.16
C GLU A 611 8.21 21.68 9.79
N GLU A 612 9.51 22.03 9.74
CA GLU A 612 10.00 23.32 10.21
C GLU A 612 9.34 24.48 9.45
N ARG A 613 9.18 24.34 8.12
CA ARG A 613 8.51 25.35 7.28
C ARG A 613 7.05 25.53 7.69
N GLN A 614 6.30 24.44 7.89
CA GLN A 614 4.91 24.51 8.33
C GLN A 614 4.79 25.16 9.72
N ALA A 615 5.70 24.83 10.63
CA ALA A 615 5.76 25.42 11.96
C ALA A 615 6.09 26.93 11.92
N TYR A 616 7.05 27.33 11.07
CA TYR A 616 7.40 28.75 10.88
C TYR A 616 6.23 29.53 10.28
N TYR A 617 5.57 28.98 9.25
CA TYR A 617 4.39 29.60 8.63
C TYR A 617 3.33 29.89 9.69
N GLU A 618 3.05 28.90 10.54
CA GLU A 618 2.10 29.06 11.64
C GLU A 618 2.54 30.13 12.64
N LYS A 619 3.76 30.05 13.18
CA LYS A 619 4.26 31.02 14.18
C LYS A 619 4.27 32.46 13.67
N THR A 620 4.58 32.65 12.38
CA THR A 620 4.78 33.97 11.80
C THR A 620 3.48 34.61 11.33
N TYR A 621 2.61 33.82 10.68
CA TYR A 621 1.45 34.34 9.94
C TYR A 621 0.11 34.12 10.63
N LYS A 622 0.02 33.24 11.64
CA LYS A 622 -1.25 32.95 12.35
C LYS A 622 -1.88 34.16 13.05
N LYS A 623 -1.09 35.19 13.36
CA LYS A 623 -1.61 36.48 13.88
C LYS A 623 -2.56 37.19 12.90
N TYR A 624 -2.55 36.82 11.62
CA TYR A 624 -3.46 37.34 10.60
C TYR A 624 -4.67 36.43 10.36
N ASP A 625 -4.80 35.33 11.11
CA ASP A 625 -5.99 34.50 11.03
C ASP A 625 -7.22 35.28 11.55
N GLY A 626 -8.35 35.11 10.87
CA GLY A 626 -9.62 35.76 11.22
C GLY A 626 -9.75 37.26 10.87
N ILE A 627 -8.72 37.91 10.31
CA ILE A 627 -8.88 39.31 9.85
C ILE A 627 -9.84 39.38 8.65
N PRO A 628 -10.69 40.42 8.53
CA PRO A 628 -11.54 40.61 7.36
C PRO A 628 -10.70 40.66 6.07
N GLN A 629 -11.08 39.87 5.08
CA GLN A 629 -10.44 39.81 3.75
C GLN A 629 -11.51 39.87 2.66
N PRO A 630 -11.21 40.44 1.49
CA PRO A 630 -12.20 40.56 0.43
C PRO A 630 -12.49 39.17 -0.17
N ARG A 631 -13.73 38.96 -0.61
CA ARG A 631 -14.18 37.69 -1.20
C ARG A 631 -14.21 37.75 -2.72
N ILE A 632 -13.84 36.65 -3.37
CA ILE A 632 -13.91 36.50 -4.82
C ILE A 632 -15.39 36.36 -5.22
N THR A 633 -15.83 37.16 -6.20
CA THR A 633 -17.20 37.13 -6.76
C THR A 633 -17.24 36.69 -8.21
N ASP A 634 -16.16 36.92 -8.95
CA ASP A 634 -16.07 36.58 -10.37
C ASP A 634 -14.66 36.13 -10.73
N VAL A 635 -14.59 35.12 -11.59
CA VAL A 635 -13.37 34.53 -12.10
C VAL A 635 -13.40 34.62 -13.62
N ASN A 636 -12.41 35.31 -14.21
CA ASN A 636 -12.18 35.34 -15.64
C ASN A 636 -10.73 35.00 -15.95
N LEU A 637 -10.49 33.82 -16.53
CA LEU A 637 -9.14 33.30 -16.75
C LEU A 637 -8.92 32.90 -18.22
N ASN A 638 -7.71 33.12 -18.68
CA ASN A 638 -7.14 32.47 -19.85
C ASN A 638 -6.08 31.49 -19.35
N VAL A 639 -6.24 30.22 -19.70
CA VAL A 639 -5.37 29.13 -19.27
C VAL A 639 -4.69 28.56 -20.50
N ASP A 640 -3.40 28.80 -20.63
CA ASP A 640 -2.62 28.29 -21.76
C ASP A 640 -1.83 27.07 -21.30
N ILE A 641 -2.15 25.90 -21.85
CA ILE A 641 -1.54 24.61 -21.49
C ILE A 641 -0.53 24.21 -22.57
N TYR A 642 0.71 23.88 -22.16
CA TYR A 642 1.80 23.43 -23.04
C TYR A 642 2.28 22.05 -22.56
N PRO A 643 1.57 20.95 -22.93
CA PRO A 643 1.85 19.60 -22.44
C PRO A 643 3.28 19.13 -22.72
N GLU A 644 3.78 19.35 -23.95
CA GLU A 644 5.12 18.93 -24.40
C GLU A 644 6.25 19.61 -23.63
N GLU A 645 6.08 20.88 -23.29
CA GLU A 645 7.04 21.67 -22.51
C GLU A 645 6.83 21.53 -20.99
N ARG A 646 5.72 20.91 -20.58
CA ARG A 646 5.24 20.81 -19.20
C ARG A 646 5.13 22.15 -18.50
N ILE A 647 4.50 23.08 -19.20
CA ILE A 647 4.26 24.46 -18.79
C ILE A 647 2.76 24.75 -18.85
N PHE A 648 2.28 25.60 -17.95
CA PHE A 648 0.98 26.25 -18.10
C PHE A 648 0.99 27.67 -17.53
N ASP A 649 0.16 28.53 -18.10
CA ASP A 649 0.02 29.92 -17.68
C ASP A 649 -1.43 30.22 -17.30
N PHE A 650 -1.61 30.98 -16.21
CA PHE A 650 -2.89 31.57 -15.82
C PHE A 650 -2.84 33.08 -16.02
N LYS A 651 -3.66 33.59 -16.93
CA LYS A 651 -3.75 35.03 -17.22
C LYS A 651 -5.18 35.52 -17.15
N GLY A 652 -5.45 36.49 -16.29
CA GLY A 652 -6.82 36.98 -16.14
C GLY A 652 -6.98 37.81 -14.90
N TYR A 653 -8.16 37.71 -14.28
CA TYR A 653 -8.46 38.45 -13.08
C TYR A 653 -9.52 37.79 -12.19
N PHE A 654 -9.47 38.15 -10.92
CA PHE A 654 -10.57 37.98 -9.97
C PHE A 654 -11.23 39.34 -9.70
N TRP A 655 -12.56 39.37 -9.67
CA TRP A 655 -13.27 40.43 -8.97
C TRP A 655 -13.37 40.06 -7.50
N ILE A 656 -12.91 40.97 -6.64
CA ILE A 656 -12.93 40.80 -5.19
C ILE A 656 -13.76 41.91 -4.55
N LYS A 657 -14.57 41.55 -3.57
CA LYS A 657 -15.56 42.42 -2.92
C LYS A 657 -15.41 42.38 -1.41
N ASN A 658 -15.51 43.54 -0.77
CA ASN A 658 -15.62 43.61 0.68
C ASN A 658 -17.06 43.28 1.08
N THR A 659 -17.29 42.06 1.58
CA THR A 659 -18.58 41.61 2.10
C THR A 659 -18.74 41.87 3.59
N HIS A 660 -17.71 42.40 4.25
CA HIS A 660 -17.71 42.72 5.68
C HIS A 660 -18.26 44.12 5.95
N SER A 661 -18.65 44.37 7.20
CA SER A 661 -19.11 45.68 7.67
C SER A 661 -17.96 46.65 8.03
N GLN A 662 -16.71 46.17 8.03
CA GLN A 662 -15.53 46.97 8.32
C GLN A 662 -14.73 47.26 7.04
N PRO A 663 -14.07 48.43 6.93
CA PRO A 663 -13.14 48.69 5.83
C PRO A 663 -11.94 47.74 5.85
N ILE A 664 -11.46 47.36 4.67
CA ILE A 664 -10.25 46.53 4.50
C ILE A 664 -9.13 47.42 3.97
N ASP A 665 -8.05 47.58 4.74
CA ASP A 665 -6.89 48.39 4.38
C ASP A 665 -5.74 47.58 3.79
N SER A 666 -5.66 46.27 4.05
CA SER A 666 -4.67 45.38 3.46
C SER A 666 -5.24 44.04 2.99
N VAL A 667 -4.78 43.59 1.83
CA VAL A 667 -5.11 42.28 1.24
C VAL A 667 -3.92 41.35 1.37
N HIS A 668 -4.17 40.19 1.96
CA HIS A 668 -3.20 39.13 2.16
C HIS A 668 -3.38 38.11 1.04
N ILE A 669 -2.29 37.73 0.37
CA ILE A 669 -2.32 36.76 -0.72
C ILE A 669 -1.29 35.68 -0.42
N ASN A 670 -1.73 34.42 -0.48
CA ASN A 670 -0.89 33.24 -0.50
C ASN A 670 -0.82 32.68 -1.92
N LEU A 671 0.38 32.29 -2.35
CA LEU A 671 0.60 31.69 -3.65
C LEU A 671 1.66 30.60 -3.52
N SER A 672 1.56 29.55 -4.34
CA SER A 672 2.60 28.52 -4.42
C SER A 672 3.98 29.14 -4.71
N ASP A 673 5.02 28.62 -4.05
CA ASP A 673 6.43 28.97 -4.32
C ASP A 673 6.93 28.41 -5.67
N GLU A 674 6.10 27.61 -6.36
CA GLU A 674 6.33 27.15 -7.72
C GLU A 674 5.88 28.15 -8.79
N ALA A 675 5.10 29.17 -8.41
CA ALA A 675 4.52 30.13 -9.33
C ALA A 675 5.51 31.26 -9.66
N GLU A 676 5.87 31.41 -10.93
CA GLU A 676 6.56 32.61 -11.41
C GLU A 676 5.51 33.71 -11.66
N VAL A 677 5.58 34.78 -10.88
CA VAL A 677 4.57 35.85 -10.89
C VAL A 677 5.02 36.96 -11.82
N ARG A 678 4.52 36.95 -13.06
CA ARG A 678 4.79 37.99 -14.06
C ARG A 678 3.95 39.24 -13.80
N LYS A 679 2.72 39.06 -13.32
CA LYS A 679 1.83 40.15 -12.91
C LYS A 679 0.94 39.70 -11.75
N LEU A 680 0.83 40.55 -10.71
CA LEU A 680 -0.16 40.41 -9.65
C LEU A 680 -0.47 41.80 -9.10
N GLU A 681 -1.50 42.44 -9.64
CA GLU A 681 -1.77 43.87 -9.42
C GLU A 681 -3.26 44.15 -9.28
N PHE A 682 -3.60 45.03 -8.34
CA PHE A 682 -4.95 45.57 -8.21
C PHE A 682 -5.18 46.68 -9.25
N ASP A 683 -6.43 46.87 -9.66
CA ASP A 683 -6.85 48.02 -10.47
C ASP A 683 -6.90 49.35 -9.69
N ARG A 684 -6.53 49.31 -8.40
CA ARG A 684 -6.34 50.46 -7.52
C ARG A 684 -4.89 50.53 -7.03
N PRO A 685 -4.38 51.73 -6.69
CA PRO A 685 -3.05 51.87 -6.09
C PRO A 685 -2.94 51.09 -4.77
N ALA A 686 -1.96 50.19 -4.71
CA ALA A 686 -1.61 49.40 -3.53
C ALA A 686 -0.09 49.25 -3.44
N LYS A 687 0.44 49.27 -2.22
CA LYS A 687 1.86 49.10 -1.93
C LYS A 687 2.11 47.72 -1.32
N LEU A 688 3.08 46.97 -1.86
CA LEU A 688 3.51 45.70 -1.30
C LEU A 688 4.24 45.96 0.03
N ALA A 689 3.58 45.68 1.14
CA ALA A 689 4.08 45.92 2.50
C ALA A 689 4.94 44.75 3.00
N LEU A 690 4.65 43.53 2.57
CA LEU A 690 5.44 42.33 2.84
C LEU A 690 5.47 41.44 1.62
N HIS A 691 6.64 40.91 1.31
CA HIS A 691 6.83 39.84 0.33
C HIS A 691 7.77 38.79 0.92
N ASP A 692 7.18 37.69 1.38
CA ASP A 692 7.93 36.50 1.77
C ASP A 692 7.88 35.49 0.64
N GLU A 693 8.97 35.43 -0.12
CA GLU A 693 9.10 34.58 -1.30
C GLU A 693 9.21 33.08 -0.94
N ASP A 694 9.84 32.75 0.19
CA ASP A 694 10.05 31.34 0.59
C ASP A 694 8.76 30.66 1.07
N TYR A 695 7.83 31.45 1.59
CA TYR A 695 6.53 30.98 2.08
C TYR A 695 5.35 31.41 1.19
N GLY A 696 5.63 32.12 0.09
CA GLY A 696 4.62 32.56 -0.87
C GLY A 696 3.59 33.52 -0.28
N TYR A 697 3.95 34.29 0.75
CA TYR A 697 3.02 35.14 1.50
C TYR A 697 3.25 36.62 1.17
N ARG A 698 2.19 37.32 0.76
CA ARG A 698 2.24 38.73 0.36
C ARG A 698 1.19 39.54 1.10
N ILE A 699 1.54 40.76 1.50
CA ILE A 699 0.62 41.72 2.09
C ILE A 699 0.65 42.99 1.25
N TYR A 700 -0.50 43.34 0.68
CA TYR A 700 -0.67 44.57 -0.10
C TYR A 700 -1.49 45.57 0.71
N LYS A 701 -0.91 46.71 1.05
CA LYS A 701 -1.60 47.83 1.69
C LYS A 701 -2.24 48.72 0.63
N LEU A 702 -3.55 48.91 0.71
CA LEU A 702 -4.31 49.75 -0.21
C LEU A 702 -4.11 51.23 0.16
N ASP A 703 -3.90 52.10 -0.84
CA ASP A 703 -3.81 53.55 -0.58
C ASP A 703 -5.16 54.12 -0.12
N LYS A 704 -6.25 53.54 -0.60
CA LYS A 704 -7.62 53.77 -0.13
C LYS A 704 -8.23 52.46 0.34
N PRO A 705 -8.57 52.30 1.63
CA PRO A 705 -9.22 51.10 2.14
C PRO A 705 -10.52 50.80 1.38
N MET A 706 -10.77 49.53 1.08
CA MET A 706 -12.05 49.06 0.52
C MET A 706 -13.15 49.26 1.55
N GLN A 707 -14.13 50.11 1.24
CA GLN A 707 -15.30 50.27 2.09
C GLN A 707 -16.22 49.05 2.01
N PRO A 708 -17.09 48.80 3.00
CA PRO A 708 -18.11 47.77 2.92
C PRO A 708 -18.91 47.85 1.61
N GLY A 709 -18.97 46.74 0.86
CA GLY A 709 -19.64 46.68 -0.44
C GLY A 709 -18.80 47.12 -1.65
N ASP A 710 -17.63 47.77 -1.45
CA ASP A 710 -16.72 48.09 -2.54
C ASP A 710 -16.19 46.82 -3.23
N SER A 711 -15.90 46.95 -4.52
CA SER A 711 -15.21 45.92 -5.31
C SER A 711 -13.96 46.49 -5.99
N MET A 712 -13.00 45.61 -6.26
CA MET A 712 -11.81 45.90 -7.05
C MET A 712 -11.36 44.65 -7.82
N ARG A 713 -10.50 44.83 -8.81
CA ARG A 713 -10.01 43.75 -9.67
C ARG A 713 -8.58 43.37 -9.33
N LEU A 714 -8.34 42.09 -9.03
CA LEU A 714 -7.01 41.51 -8.90
C LEU A 714 -6.60 40.88 -10.24
N ASN A 715 -5.69 41.52 -10.96
CA ASN A 715 -5.17 41.03 -12.24
C ASN A 715 -3.97 40.13 -12.00
N MET A 716 -3.88 39.04 -12.74
CA MET A 716 -2.80 38.06 -12.61
C MET A 716 -2.26 37.57 -13.96
N ASP A 717 -0.97 37.29 -13.97
CA ASP A 717 -0.24 36.57 -15.02
C ASP A 717 0.77 35.68 -14.28
N LEU A 718 0.42 34.40 -14.15
CA LEU A 718 1.15 33.40 -13.39
C LEU A 718 1.67 32.33 -14.34
N HIS A 719 2.94 32.03 -14.23
CA HIS A 719 3.62 31.04 -15.07
C HIS A 719 4.10 29.87 -14.22
N TYR A 720 3.77 28.65 -14.63
CA TYR A 720 4.22 27.42 -14.00
C TYR A 720 5.02 26.62 -15.01
N ALA A 721 6.25 26.27 -14.66
CA ALA A 721 7.13 25.51 -15.51
C ALA A 721 7.81 24.37 -14.74
N THR A 722 7.73 23.16 -15.29
CA THR A 722 8.48 22.02 -14.72
C THR A 722 9.91 22.01 -15.29
N LYS A 723 10.83 22.67 -14.59
CA LYS A 723 12.24 22.80 -15.00
C LYS A 723 13.06 21.57 -14.57
N GLY A 724 13.70 20.91 -15.53
CA GLY A 724 14.58 19.77 -15.23
C GLY A 724 13.84 18.62 -14.55
N PHE A 725 14.39 18.10 -13.44
CA PHE A 725 13.75 17.08 -12.61
C PHE A 725 14.06 17.24 -11.11
N ARG A 726 13.13 16.79 -10.27
CA ARG A 726 13.22 16.85 -8.80
C ARG A 726 13.85 15.57 -8.23
N ASN A 727 14.31 15.64 -6.97
CA ASN A 727 14.82 14.46 -6.24
C ASN A 727 13.73 13.39 -6.05
N SER A 728 12.48 13.82 -5.88
CA SER A 728 11.27 13.00 -5.77
C SER A 728 10.05 13.86 -6.15
N GLY A 729 8.90 13.23 -6.41
CA GLY A 729 7.63 13.95 -6.59
C GLY A 729 7.59 14.89 -7.80
N SER A 730 7.85 14.37 -9.00
CA SER A 730 7.64 15.13 -10.26
C SER A 730 6.20 15.64 -10.34
N ASN A 731 5.98 16.83 -10.91
CA ASN A 731 4.65 17.41 -11.09
C ASN A 731 3.81 16.57 -12.07
N THR A 732 2.85 15.80 -11.56
CA THR A 732 1.95 14.97 -12.38
C THR A 732 0.71 15.70 -12.88
N GLY A 733 0.50 16.98 -12.51
CA GLY A 733 -0.62 17.79 -12.99
C GLY A 733 -0.46 18.25 -14.45
N ILE A 734 0.77 18.42 -14.94
CA ILE A 734 1.09 18.75 -16.34
C ILE A 734 1.98 17.67 -16.96
N VAL A 735 1.41 16.94 -17.91
CA VAL A 735 2.03 15.79 -18.59
C VAL A 735 1.72 15.82 -20.08
N TYR A 736 2.43 15.01 -20.87
CA TYR A 736 2.31 15.04 -22.34
C TYR A 736 0.90 14.72 -22.81
N ASN A 737 0.20 13.78 -22.17
CA ASN A 737 -1.20 13.47 -22.43
C ASN A 737 -1.94 13.17 -21.12
N GLY A 738 -3.04 13.88 -20.84
CA GLY A 738 -3.79 13.76 -19.58
C GLY A 738 -3.40 14.78 -18.53
N THR A 739 -3.28 16.06 -18.91
CA THR A 739 -3.11 17.17 -17.96
C THR A 739 -4.33 17.29 -17.06
N PHE A 740 -4.11 17.46 -15.77
CA PHE A 740 -5.13 17.75 -14.76
C PHE A 740 -4.59 18.76 -13.74
N ILE A 741 -5.06 20.00 -13.86
CA ILE A 741 -4.75 21.10 -12.93
C ILE A 741 -6.07 21.72 -12.42
N ASN A 742 -6.04 22.38 -11.28
CA ASN A 742 -7.25 22.91 -10.65
C ASN A 742 -7.03 24.31 -10.04
N SER A 743 -8.08 24.83 -9.39
CA SER A 743 -8.08 26.12 -8.70
C SER A 743 -7.09 26.25 -7.53
N ASP A 744 -6.38 25.19 -7.13
CA ASP A 744 -5.37 25.24 -6.05
C ASP A 744 -4.06 25.89 -6.48
N TYR A 745 -3.80 25.94 -7.79
CA TYR A 745 -2.67 26.70 -8.33
C TYR A 745 -2.89 28.21 -8.29
N LEU A 746 -4.13 28.69 -8.18
CA LEU A 746 -4.44 30.12 -8.22
C LEU A 746 -4.19 30.83 -6.86
N PRO A 747 -4.03 32.16 -6.85
CA PRO A 747 -3.77 32.91 -5.62
C PRO A 747 -4.91 32.73 -4.61
N LYS A 748 -4.54 32.42 -3.36
CA LYS A 748 -5.48 32.32 -2.25
C LYS A 748 -5.48 33.61 -1.43
N ILE A 749 -6.65 34.13 -1.06
CA ILE A 749 -6.79 35.38 -0.29
C ILE A 749 -6.91 35.04 1.20
N GLY A 750 -6.13 35.73 2.03
CA GLY A 750 -6.09 35.55 3.47
C GLY A 750 -5.14 34.46 3.96
N TYR A 751 -5.16 34.24 5.28
CA TYR A 751 -4.39 33.20 5.94
C TYR A 751 -4.92 31.79 5.61
N GLN A 752 -4.02 30.83 5.36
CA GLN A 752 -4.37 29.48 4.94
C GLN A 752 -4.02 28.47 6.04
N SER A 753 -5.02 28.08 6.82
CA SER A 753 -4.83 27.13 7.92
C SER A 753 -4.42 25.72 7.47
N GLY A 754 -4.57 25.38 6.18
CA GLY A 754 -4.12 24.11 5.60
C GLY A 754 -2.59 24.00 5.44
N LEU A 755 -1.85 25.11 5.53
CA LEU A 755 -0.39 25.13 5.48
C LEU A 755 0.27 24.97 6.86
N GLU A 756 -0.52 24.84 7.92
CA GLU A 756 -0.03 24.60 9.29
C GLU A 756 0.36 23.14 9.50
N LEU A 757 1.26 22.91 10.46
CA LEU A 757 1.67 21.57 10.87
C LEU A 757 0.49 20.83 11.50
N SER A 758 0.16 19.63 11.02
CA SER A 758 -1.10 18.96 11.39
C SER A 758 -0.98 17.98 12.56
N GLU A 759 0.14 17.25 12.65
CA GLU A 759 0.35 16.17 13.61
C GLU A 759 0.73 16.72 14.99
N ASP A 760 0.00 16.31 16.04
CA ASP A 760 0.13 16.92 17.38
C ASP A 760 1.50 16.65 18.02
N ASP A 761 2.12 15.50 17.74
CA ASP A 761 3.46 15.16 18.21
C ASP A 761 4.51 16.13 17.64
N MET A 762 4.49 16.34 16.32
CA MET A 762 5.42 17.26 15.65
C MET A 762 5.15 18.70 16.08
N ARG A 763 3.88 19.08 16.25
CA ARG A 763 3.52 20.41 16.80
C ARG A 763 4.17 20.64 18.16
N LYS A 764 4.13 19.66 19.05
CA LYS A 764 4.75 19.75 20.37
C LYS A 764 6.28 19.90 20.28
N GLU A 765 6.95 19.15 19.41
CA GLU A 765 8.40 19.29 19.18
C GLU A 765 8.78 20.70 18.72
N HIS A 766 7.91 21.33 17.93
CA HIS A 766 8.06 22.73 17.52
C HIS A 766 7.47 23.76 18.50
N GLY A 767 6.98 23.36 19.68
CA GLY A 767 6.41 24.28 20.68
C GLY A 767 5.08 24.92 20.27
N LEU A 768 4.27 24.21 19.48
CA LEU A 768 2.93 24.59 19.05
C LEU A 768 1.87 23.81 19.85
N GLU A 769 0.78 24.48 20.19
CA GLU A 769 -0.37 23.85 20.85
C GLU A 769 -1.08 22.84 19.92
N PRO A 770 -1.73 21.78 20.45
CA PRO A 770 -2.50 20.84 19.65
C PRO A 770 -3.56 21.54 18.78
N LYS A 771 -3.75 21.06 17.55
CA LYS A 771 -4.69 21.66 16.59
C LYS A 771 -5.98 20.84 16.46
N PRO A 772 -7.17 21.44 16.69
CA PRO A 772 -8.43 20.77 16.37
C PRO A 772 -8.55 20.60 14.86
N ARG A 773 -9.18 19.50 14.39
CA ARG A 773 -9.31 19.26 12.94
C ARG A 773 -10.27 20.25 12.28
N MET A 774 -11.37 20.58 12.96
CA MET A 774 -12.37 21.55 12.53
C MET A 774 -12.91 22.32 13.73
N ALA A 775 -13.56 23.46 13.48
CA ALA A 775 -14.24 24.24 14.51
C ALA A 775 -15.47 23.47 15.09
N ASP A 776 -15.93 23.86 16.28
CA ASP A 776 -17.13 23.25 16.88
C ASP A 776 -18.36 23.47 15.99
N VAL A 777 -19.27 22.50 15.97
CA VAL A 777 -20.50 22.52 15.15
C VAL A 777 -21.36 23.78 15.34
N ASN A 778 -21.29 24.42 16.51
CA ASN A 778 -22.05 25.63 16.83
C ASN A 778 -21.26 26.93 16.64
N ASP A 779 -20.04 26.88 16.10
CA ASP A 779 -19.24 28.07 15.87
C ASP A 779 -19.85 28.95 14.78
N SER A 780 -20.53 30.03 15.21
CA SER A 780 -21.18 30.98 14.32
C SER A 780 -20.23 31.75 13.41
N VAL A 781 -18.96 31.91 13.79
CA VAL A 781 -17.96 32.64 13.00
C VAL A 781 -17.43 31.73 11.91
N ALA A 782 -17.09 30.48 12.24
CA ALA A 782 -16.63 29.50 11.27
C ALA A 782 -17.72 29.19 10.20
N ARG A 783 -19.01 29.23 10.58
CA ARG A 783 -20.15 29.12 9.66
C ARG A 783 -20.27 30.24 8.63
N MET A 784 -19.50 31.33 8.74
CA MET A 784 -19.43 32.35 7.69
C MET A 784 -18.60 31.91 6.49
N ASN A 785 -17.87 30.80 6.61
CA ASN A 785 -17.12 30.16 5.53
C ASN A 785 -17.65 28.77 5.28
N THR A 786 -17.41 28.24 4.08
CA THR A 786 -17.64 26.83 3.78
C THR A 786 -16.41 26.03 4.17
N TYR A 787 -16.55 24.71 4.39
CA TYR A 787 -15.37 23.85 4.65
C TYR A 787 -14.44 23.70 3.42
N ILE A 788 -14.90 24.11 2.22
CA ILE A 788 -14.10 24.09 0.97
C ILE A 788 -13.34 25.41 0.78
N SER A 789 -13.95 26.55 1.09
CA SER A 789 -13.39 27.87 0.79
C SER A 789 -13.73 28.92 1.85
N LYS A 790 -12.71 29.70 2.23
CA LYS A 790 -12.80 30.89 3.11
C LYS A 790 -12.77 32.23 2.33
N GLU A 791 -12.39 32.16 1.06
CA GLU A 791 -12.12 33.33 0.21
C GLU A 791 -13.23 33.62 -0.79
N ALA A 792 -14.22 32.73 -0.91
CA ALA A 792 -15.32 32.86 -1.85
C ALA A 792 -16.59 32.22 -1.30
N ASP A 793 -17.73 32.80 -1.69
CA ASP A 793 -19.01 32.12 -1.72
C ASP A 793 -19.16 31.52 -3.12
N TRP A 794 -20.26 31.79 -3.83
CA TRP A 794 -20.44 31.42 -5.23
C TRP A 794 -19.89 32.48 -6.17
N VAL A 795 -19.15 32.03 -7.18
CA VAL A 795 -18.47 32.88 -8.17
C VAL A 795 -19.09 32.73 -9.55
N ASN A 796 -19.17 33.85 -10.28
CA ASN A 796 -19.40 33.79 -11.72
C ASN A 796 -18.12 33.27 -12.40
N PHE A 797 -18.24 32.23 -13.21
CA PHE A 797 -17.09 31.58 -13.81
C PHE A 797 -17.10 31.67 -15.34
N GLU A 798 -16.00 32.19 -15.90
CA GLU A 798 -15.74 32.26 -17.32
C GLU A 798 -14.25 32.00 -17.59
N THR A 799 -13.94 31.17 -18.57
CA THR A 799 -12.54 30.84 -18.89
C THR A 799 -12.34 30.56 -20.36
N THR A 800 -11.18 30.93 -20.89
CA THR A 800 -10.68 30.41 -22.17
C THR A 800 -9.51 29.48 -21.88
N VAL A 801 -9.54 28.26 -22.42
CA VAL A 801 -8.45 27.30 -22.26
C VAL A 801 -7.85 27.02 -23.62
N SER A 802 -6.51 27.03 -23.73
CA SER A 802 -5.81 26.69 -24.96
C SER A 802 -4.85 25.52 -24.76
N THR A 803 -4.71 24.69 -25.80
CA THR A 803 -3.81 23.53 -25.79
C THR A 803 -3.29 23.22 -27.21
N ILE A 804 -2.48 22.18 -27.33
CA ILE A 804 -1.96 21.69 -28.61
C ILE A 804 -3.09 21.15 -29.51
N PRO A 805 -2.94 21.16 -30.86
CA PRO A 805 -4.03 20.83 -31.77
C PRO A 805 -4.64 19.43 -31.63
N SER A 806 -3.87 18.43 -31.19
CA SER A 806 -4.35 17.05 -31.04
C SER A 806 -5.28 16.87 -29.84
N GLN A 807 -5.14 17.72 -28.82
CA GLN A 807 -5.85 17.58 -27.54
C GLN A 807 -7.15 18.39 -27.50
N ILE A 808 -8.05 17.98 -26.61
CA ILE A 808 -9.25 18.72 -26.24
C ILE A 808 -9.04 19.23 -24.82
N ALA A 809 -9.12 20.55 -24.63
CA ALA A 809 -9.09 21.15 -23.31
C ALA A 809 -10.50 21.36 -22.77
N ILE A 810 -10.74 20.97 -21.52
CA ILE A 810 -12.04 21.02 -20.85
C ILE A 810 -11.92 21.80 -19.53
N ALA A 811 -12.90 22.65 -19.26
CA ALA A 811 -13.13 23.29 -17.97
C ALA A 811 -14.65 23.36 -17.68
N PRO A 812 -15.08 23.59 -16.43
CA PRO A 812 -16.48 23.83 -16.10
C PRO A 812 -17.13 24.90 -16.99
N GLY A 813 -18.36 24.65 -17.43
CA GLY A 813 -19.13 25.59 -18.23
C GLY A 813 -19.56 25.06 -19.59
N TYR A 814 -20.41 25.84 -20.25
CA TYR A 814 -20.91 25.54 -21.58
C TYR A 814 -19.94 26.11 -22.61
N LEU A 815 -19.58 25.30 -23.61
CA LEU A 815 -18.71 25.71 -24.70
C LEU A 815 -19.41 26.82 -25.51
N GLN A 816 -18.86 28.02 -25.45
CA GLN A 816 -19.35 29.18 -26.19
C GLN A 816 -18.74 29.24 -27.59
N LYS A 817 -17.44 28.94 -27.66
CA LYS A 817 -16.66 29.04 -28.90
C LYS A 817 -15.47 28.11 -28.86
N GLU A 818 -15.19 27.48 -30.00
CA GLU A 818 -13.97 26.75 -30.27
C GLU A 818 -13.29 27.33 -31.52
N TRP A 819 -11.98 27.52 -31.49
CA TRP A 819 -11.23 27.96 -32.66
C TRP A 819 -9.75 27.55 -32.60
N THR A 820 -9.08 27.57 -33.74
CA THR A 820 -7.63 27.36 -33.85
C THR A 820 -6.95 28.67 -34.21
N LYS A 821 -5.87 29.02 -33.52
CA LYS A 821 -5.05 30.21 -33.80
C LYS A 821 -3.59 29.91 -33.44
N ASP A 822 -2.66 30.34 -34.29
CA ASP A 822 -1.21 30.22 -34.05
C ASP A 822 -0.76 28.78 -33.70
N GLY A 823 -1.34 27.78 -34.37
CA GLY A 823 -1.04 26.37 -34.12
C GLY A 823 -1.55 25.82 -32.79
N ARG A 824 -2.46 26.51 -32.11
CA ARG A 824 -3.10 26.09 -30.85
C ARG A 824 -4.62 26.06 -30.98
N ARG A 825 -5.28 25.19 -30.23
CA ARG A 825 -6.74 25.07 -30.17
C ARG A 825 -7.25 25.72 -28.89
N TYR A 826 -8.31 26.52 -28.99
CA TYR A 826 -8.87 27.34 -27.91
C TYR A 826 -10.33 26.99 -27.69
N PHE A 827 -10.72 26.98 -26.42
CA PHE A 827 -12.06 26.65 -25.95
C PHE A 827 -12.53 27.69 -24.94
N HIS A 828 -13.59 28.41 -25.24
CA HIS A 828 -14.20 29.39 -24.33
C HIS A 828 -15.39 28.77 -23.61
N TYR A 829 -15.30 28.66 -22.29
CA TYR A 829 -16.33 28.12 -21.41
C TYR A 829 -16.91 29.21 -20.53
N LYS A 830 -18.23 29.16 -20.33
CA LYS A 830 -18.94 30.07 -19.44
C LYS A 830 -20.06 29.35 -18.70
N MET A 831 -20.16 29.58 -17.40
CA MET A 831 -21.31 29.15 -16.59
C MET A 831 -22.48 30.12 -16.77
N ASP A 832 -23.71 29.62 -16.78
CA ASP A 832 -24.93 30.43 -16.80
C ASP A 832 -25.49 30.74 -15.39
N ALA A 833 -24.87 30.17 -14.35
CA ALA A 833 -25.16 30.41 -12.95
C ALA A 833 -23.86 30.42 -12.11
N PRO A 834 -23.83 31.12 -10.96
CA PRO A 834 -22.70 31.08 -10.05
C PRO A 834 -22.41 29.66 -9.55
N ILE A 835 -21.13 29.33 -9.39
CA ILE A 835 -20.65 28.03 -8.91
C ILE A 835 -19.74 28.19 -7.70
N LEU A 836 -19.47 27.10 -6.99
CA LEU A 836 -18.37 27.03 -6.03
C LEU A 836 -17.05 27.50 -6.66
N ASN A 837 -16.21 28.23 -5.90
CA ASN A 837 -14.84 28.58 -6.31
C ASN A 837 -13.90 27.34 -6.22
N PHE A 838 -14.28 26.31 -6.97
CA PHE A 838 -13.69 24.99 -7.00
C PHE A 838 -13.91 24.41 -8.40
N TYR A 839 -12.86 24.41 -9.21
CA TYR A 839 -12.92 24.05 -10.64
C TYR A 839 -11.58 23.49 -11.13
N SER A 840 -11.64 22.77 -12.26
CA SER A 840 -10.49 22.12 -12.88
C SER A 840 -10.33 22.46 -14.36
N PHE A 841 -9.12 22.23 -14.86
CA PHE A 841 -8.74 22.37 -16.27
C PHE A 841 -8.02 21.08 -16.69
N LEU A 842 -8.55 20.43 -17.72
CA LEU A 842 -8.04 19.16 -18.23
C LEU A 842 -7.66 19.29 -19.69
N SER A 843 -6.65 18.54 -20.13
CA SER A 843 -6.26 18.46 -21.55
C SER A 843 -5.69 17.09 -21.88
N ALA A 844 -6.30 16.41 -22.84
CA ALA A 844 -5.83 15.12 -23.33
C ALA A 844 -6.30 14.85 -24.77
N ASP A 845 -5.72 13.83 -25.40
CA ASP A 845 -6.14 13.28 -26.69
C ASP A 845 -7.41 12.42 -26.52
N TYR A 846 -8.52 13.08 -26.17
CA TYR A 846 -9.78 12.41 -25.83
C TYR A 846 -10.54 11.87 -27.06
N GLN A 847 -11.15 10.70 -26.89
CA GLN A 847 -12.37 10.30 -27.60
C GLN A 847 -13.59 10.73 -26.78
N VAL A 848 -14.74 10.94 -27.43
CA VAL A 848 -15.95 11.42 -26.77
C VAL A 848 -17.12 10.50 -27.06
N LYS A 849 -17.70 9.93 -26.00
CA LYS A 849 -19.00 9.25 -26.07
C LYS A 849 -20.09 10.19 -25.59
N LYS A 850 -21.19 10.29 -26.35
CA LYS A 850 -22.30 11.21 -26.06
C LYS A 850 -23.62 10.47 -25.90
N ASP A 851 -24.44 10.93 -24.97
CA ASP A 851 -25.82 10.49 -24.76
C ASP A 851 -26.63 11.67 -24.17
N HIS A 852 -27.93 11.47 -23.94
CA HIS A 852 -28.84 12.44 -23.36
C HIS A 852 -29.73 11.78 -22.31
N TRP A 853 -30.04 12.54 -21.26
CA TRP A 853 -31.07 12.20 -20.29
C TRP A 853 -32.26 13.16 -20.47
N LYS A 854 -33.46 12.58 -20.56
CA LYS A 854 -34.71 13.34 -20.59
C LYS A 854 -35.48 13.07 -19.30
N GLY A 855 -35.50 14.06 -18.42
CA GLY A 855 -36.21 13.98 -17.15
C GLY A 855 -37.73 13.98 -17.32
N LYS A 856 -38.44 13.42 -16.33
CA LYS A 856 -39.92 13.44 -16.25
C LYS A 856 -40.49 14.88 -16.27
N ASN A 857 -39.71 15.86 -15.82
CA ASN A 857 -40.02 17.28 -15.83
C ASN A 857 -39.79 17.96 -17.21
N GLY A 858 -39.37 17.20 -18.24
CA GLY A 858 -39.08 17.71 -19.57
C GLY A 858 -37.67 18.29 -19.75
N GLN A 859 -36.82 18.25 -18.71
CA GLN A 859 -35.44 18.69 -18.78
C GLN A 859 -34.60 17.75 -19.66
N ASP A 860 -33.81 18.31 -20.58
CA ASP A 860 -32.85 17.57 -21.42
C ASP A 860 -31.43 17.91 -20.95
N VAL A 861 -30.67 16.89 -20.58
CA VAL A 861 -29.30 17.01 -20.06
C VAL A 861 -28.37 16.19 -20.95
N ALA A 862 -27.38 16.84 -21.55
CA ALA A 862 -26.35 16.16 -22.33
C ALA A 862 -25.40 15.39 -21.40
N ILE A 863 -25.06 14.17 -21.76
CA ILE A 863 -24.08 13.32 -21.06
C ILE A 863 -22.90 13.11 -21.99
N GLU A 864 -21.70 13.44 -21.54
CA GLU A 864 -20.48 13.21 -22.32
C GLU A 864 -19.43 12.51 -21.47
N ILE A 865 -18.76 11.51 -22.04
CA ILE A 865 -17.58 10.89 -21.42
C ILE A 865 -16.39 11.12 -22.34
N TYR A 866 -15.38 11.80 -21.81
CA TYR A 866 -14.10 12.07 -22.46
C TYR A 866 -13.10 11.04 -21.95
N TYR A 867 -12.65 10.15 -22.82
CA TYR A 867 -11.88 8.97 -22.44
C TYR A 867 -10.69 8.73 -23.39
N HIS A 868 -9.71 7.97 -22.92
CA HIS A 868 -8.56 7.52 -23.68
C HIS A 868 -8.92 6.34 -24.57
N LYS A 869 -8.46 6.38 -25.83
CA LYS A 869 -8.72 5.29 -26.78
C LYS A 869 -8.20 3.96 -26.23
N GLY A 870 -9.04 2.92 -26.22
CA GLY A 870 -8.71 1.62 -25.63
C GLY A 870 -9.35 1.38 -24.26
N HIS A 871 -9.95 2.40 -23.64
CA HIS A 871 -10.64 2.34 -22.34
C HIS A 871 -12.18 2.32 -22.47
N GLU A 872 -12.70 1.70 -23.54
CA GLU A 872 -14.13 1.69 -23.82
C GLU A 872 -14.97 0.80 -22.88
N TYR A 873 -14.33 0.00 -22.01
CA TYR A 873 -14.95 -1.13 -21.31
C TYR A 873 -16.18 -0.77 -20.47
N ASN A 874 -16.18 0.37 -19.78
CA ASN A 874 -17.20 0.72 -18.79
C ASN A 874 -18.02 1.97 -19.15
N LEU A 875 -17.90 2.49 -20.37
CA LEU A 875 -18.53 3.77 -20.75
C LEU A 875 -20.07 3.69 -20.68
N ASP A 876 -20.69 2.60 -21.15
CA ASP A 876 -22.15 2.44 -21.11
C ASP A 876 -22.67 2.33 -19.67
N ARG A 877 -21.93 1.66 -18.80
CA ARG A 877 -22.24 1.50 -17.38
C ARG A 877 -22.19 2.84 -16.66
N MET A 878 -21.18 3.67 -16.94
CA MET A 878 -21.12 5.05 -16.42
C MET A 878 -22.29 5.90 -16.92
N ILE A 879 -22.63 5.86 -18.22
CA ILE A 879 -23.79 6.59 -18.77
C ILE A 879 -25.10 6.14 -18.10
N LYS A 880 -25.27 4.82 -17.93
CA LYS A 880 -26.43 4.24 -17.24
C LYS A 880 -26.52 4.76 -15.80
N SER A 881 -25.40 4.77 -15.07
CA SER A 881 -25.33 5.33 -13.72
C SER A 881 -25.75 6.80 -13.68
N VAL A 882 -25.20 7.64 -14.58
CA VAL A 882 -25.60 9.05 -14.69
C VAL A 882 -27.11 9.18 -14.88
N LYS A 883 -27.71 8.45 -15.82
CA LYS A 883 -29.16 8.51 -16.09
C LYS A 883 -29.98 8.13 -14.86
N LYS A 884 -29.64 7.03 -14.21
CA LYS A 884 -30.34 6.52 -13.01
C LYS A 884 -30.20 7.45 -11.82
N SER A 885 -29.02 8.03 -11.64
CA SER A 885 -28.77 9.07 -10.63
C SER A 885 -29.58 10.32 -10.90
N LEU A 886 -29.59 10.83 -12.14
CA LEU A 886 -30.40 12.01 -12.50
C LEU A 886 -31.90 11.76 -12.29
N ASP A 887 -32.40 10.57 -12.65
CA ASP A 887 -33.79 10.17 -12.38
C ASP A 887 -34.10 10.22 -10.87
N TYR A 888 -33.31 9.52 -10.06
CA TYR A 888 -33.59 9.38 -8.62
C TYR A 888 -33.39 10.70 -7.86
N PHE A 889 -32.30 11.42 -8.10
CA PHE A 889 -31.98 12.66 -7.36
C PHE A 889 -32.92 13.79 -7.75
N THR A 890 -33.29 13.91 -9.03
CA THR A 890 -34.25 14.93 -9.47
C THR A 890 -35.63 14.71 -8.89
N GLU A 891 -36.05 13.45 -8.74
CA GLU A 891 -37.37 13.09 -8.18
C GLU A 891 -37.42 13.27 -6.66
N ASN A 892 -36.36 12.88 -5.94
CA ASN A 892 -36.38 12.84 -4.46
C ASN A 892 -35.82 14.08 -3.77
N PHE A 893 -34.91 14.84 -4.42
CA PHE A 893 -34.13 15.88 -3.75
C PHE A 893 -34.47 17.28 -4.27
N SER A 894 -34.05 17.62 -5.49
CA SER A 894 -34.35 18.90 -6.15
C SER A 894 -34.00 18.80 -7.64
N PRO A 895 -34.45 19.73 -8.51
CA PRO A 895 -34.05 19.73 -9.91
C PRO A 895 -32.53 19.82 -10.11
N TYR A 896 -32.02 19.12 -11.13
CA TYR A 896 -30.62 19.23 -11.53
C TYR A 896 -30.33 20.63 -12.12
N GLN A 897 -29.27 21.29 -11.64
CA GLN A 897 -29.00 22.70 -11.92
C GLN A 897 -28.28 22.98 -13.25
N HIS A 898 -27.81 21.97 -13.98
CA HIS A 898 -27.01 22.14 -15.20
C HIS A 898 -27.66 21.50 -16.43
N LYS A 899 -27.24 21.91 -17.63
CA LYS A 899 -27.68 21.34 -18.93
C LYS A 899 -26.82 20.18 -19.44
N GLN A 900 -25.75 19.84 -18.70
CA GLN A 900 -24.84 18.76 -19.08
C GLN A 900 -24.20 18.09 -17.86
N VAL A 901 -23.69 16.88 -18.07
CA VAL A 901 -22.81 16.11 -17.17
C VAL A 901 -21.64 15.62 -18.02
N ARG A 902 -20.40 15.86 -17.57
CA ARG A 902 -19.20 15.39 -18.27
C ARG A 902 -18.31 14.58 -17.36
N ILE A 903 -17.98 13.35 -17.73
CA ILE A 903 -16.95 12.54 -17.07
C ILE A 903 -15.66 12.67 -17.86
N LEU A 904 -14.55 12.97 -17.20
CA LEU A 904 -13.28 13.33 -17.84
C LEU A 904 -12.17 12.41 -17.34
N GLU A 905 -11.64 11.55 -18.20
CA GLU A 905 -10.57 10.64 -17.80
C GLU A 905 -9.24 11.39 -17.54
N PHE A 906 -8.50 11.00 -16.49
CA PHE A 906 -7.13 11.48 -16.26
C PHE A 906 -6.17 10.34 -15.85
N PRO A 907 -4.85 10.53 -16.01
CA PRO A 907 -3.84 9.49 -15.78
C PRO A 907 -3.86 8.88 -14.37
N GLY A 908 -3.50 7.59 -14.27
CA GLY A 908 -3.51 6.78 -13.05
C GLY A 908 -2.39 7.09 -12.06
N TYR A 909 -1.82 8.29 -12.12
CA TYR A 909 -0.89 8.78 -11.09
C TYR A 909 -1.60 9.06 -9.76
N GLN A 910 -2.92 9.23 -9.79
CA GLN A 910 -3.78 9.35 -8.62
C GLN A 910 -5.01 8.45 -8.82
N SER A 911 -5.56 7.92 -7.73
CA SER A 911 -6.71 7.00 -7.77
C SER A 911 -7.91 7.60 -7.04
N PHE A 912 -8.61 8.52 -7.71
CA PHE A 912 -9.89 9.08 -7.24
C PHE A 912 -10.79 9.51 -8.43
N ALA A 913 -12.04 9.83 -8.11
CA ALA A 913 -12.91 10.66 -8.93
C ALA A 913 -13.29 11.90 -8.11
N GLN A 914 -13.60 13.02 -8.77
CA GLN A 914 -13.89 14.27 -8.07
C GLN A 914 -14.96 15.08 -8.81
N SER A 915 -16.03 15.43 -8.12
CA SER A 915 -17.14 16.18 -8.70
C SER A 915 -16.92 17.70 -8.66
N PHE A 916 -16.61 18.31 -9.81
CA PHE A 916 -16.68 19.75 -10.01
C PHE A 916 -18.01 20.13 -10.68
N PRO A 917 -18.40 21.43 -10.71
CA PRO A 917 -19.65 21.85 -11.35
C PRO A 917 -19.74 21.40 -12.82
N ASN A 918 -20.69 20.53 -13.15
CA ASN A 918 -20.88 19.87 -14.45
C ASN A 918 -19.72 19.05 -15.06
N THR A 919 -18.60 18.86 -14.35
CA THR A 919 -17.43 18.08 -14.82
C THR A 919 -16.90 17.18 -13.72
N ILE A 920 -16.64 15.92 -14.02
CA ILE A 920 -16.23 14.87 -13.09
C ILE A 920 -14.94 14.22 -13.61
N PRO A 921 -13.76 14.75 -13.29
CA PRO A 921 -12.50 14.05 -13.47
C PRO A 921 -12.52 12.68 -12.79
N TYR A 922 -12.08 11.66 -13.53
CA TYR A 922 -12.18 10.26 -13.15
C TYR A 922 -10.87 9.53 -13.53
N SER A 923 -10.18 8.95 -12.56
CA SER A 923 -8.89 8.29 -12.80
C SER A 923 -9.00 7.05 -13.70
N GLU A 924 -8.02 6.86 -14.59
CA GLU A 924 -7.84 5.62 -15.39
C GLU A 924 -7.74 4.36 -14.49
N SER A 925 -7.27 4.53 -13.24
CA SER A 925 -6.99 3.44 -12.30
C SER A 925 -8.19 2.97 -11.47
N ILE A 926 -9.36 3.64 -11.60
CA ILE A 926 -10.57 3.26 -10.88
C ILE A 926 -11.55 2.54 -11.81
N GLY A 927 -12.33 3.27 -12.59
CA GLY A 927 -13.58 2.74 -13.15
C GLY A 927 -13.46 2.24 -14.59
N PHE A 928 -12.47 2.72 -15.34
CA PHE A 928 -12.38 2.46 -16.78
C PHE A 928 -12.01 1.02 -17.12
N ILE A 929 -11.20 0.37 -16.27
CA ILE A 929 -10.68 -0.98 -16.48
C ILE A 929 -11.34 -2.05 -15.60
N ALA A 930 -12.46 -1.73 -14.94
CA ALA A 930 -13.21 -2.70 -14.15
C ALA A 930 -13.78 -3.83 -15.03
N ASP A 931 -13.70 -5.07 -14.54
CA ASP A 931 -14.27 -6.26 -15.18
C ASP A 931 -15.37 -6.82 -14.28
N VAL A 932 -16.51 -6.13 -14.28
CA VAL A 932 -17.71 -6.47 -13.48
C VAL A 932 -18.50 -7.55 -14.23
N ASP A 933 -18.68 -8.73 -13.64
CA ASP A 933 -19.58 -9.77 -14.14
C ASP A 933 -21.02 -9.53 -13.66
N ASP A 934 -21.90 -9.10 -14.57
CA ASP A 934 -23.30 -8.82 -14.24
C ASP A 934 -24.07 -10.08 -13.75
N ASN A 935 -23.58 -11.30 -14.04
CA ASN A 935 -24.21 -12.57 -13.63
C ASN A 935 -23.70 -13.09 -12.28
N ASP A 936 -22.58 -12.56 -11.78
CA ASP A 936 -22.08 -12.90 -10.46
C ASP A 936 -22.75 -11.99 -9.41
N PRO A 937 -23.66 -12.50 -8.57
CA PRO A 937 -24.25 -11.70 -7.50
C PRO A 937 -23.21 -11.26 -6.45
N GLU A 938 -22.02 -11.86 -6.46
CA GLU A 938 -20.92 -11.51 -5.58
C GLU A 938 -20.11 -10.29 -6.08
N ASP A 939 -20.26 -9.89 -7.34
CA ASP A 939 -19.56 -8.72 -7.89
C ASP A 939 -20.29 -7.41 -7.55
N VAL A 940 -19.54 -6.44 -7.03
CA VAL A 940 -20.01 -5.08 -6.79
C VAL A 940 -19.70 -4.23 -8.02
N ASP A 941 -20.74 -3.68 -8.65
CA ASP A 941 -20.60 -2.72 -9.74
C ASP A 941 -20.10 -1.35 -9.21
N TYR A 942 -18.82 -1.30 -8.84
CA TYR A 942 -18.20 -0.12 -8.27
C TYR A 942 -18.03 1.03 -9.28
N PRO A 943 -17.84 0.85 -10.60
CA PRO A 943 -17.89 1.95 -11.55
C PRO A 943 -19.25 2.64 -11.57
N PHE A 944 -20.35 1.86 -11.51
CA PHE A 944 -21.70 2.40 -11.41
C PHE A 944 -21.88 3.17 -10.10
N TYR A 945 -21.48 2.58 -8.98
CA TYR A 945 -21.55 3.18 -7.65
C TYR A 945 -20.77 4.49 -7.52
N VAL A 946 -19.48 4.50 -7.89
CA VAL A 946 -18.63 5.69 -7.80
C VAL A 946 -19.16 6.78 -8.72
N THR A 947 -19.61 6.44 -9.93
CA THR A 947 -20.28 7.41 -10.81
C THR A 947 -21.53 8.01 -10.15
N ALA A 948 -22.37 7.19 -9.50
CA ALA A 948 -23.56 7.68 -8.83
C ALA A 948 -23.21 8.59 -7.65
N HIS A 949 -22.14 8.29 -6.92
CA HIS A 949 -21.60 9.10 -5.84
C HIS A 949 -21.14 10.48 -6.33
N GLU A 950 -20.34 10.53 -7.40
CA GLU A 950 -19.88 11.79 -7.97
C GLU A 950 -21.02 12.64 -8.54
N ILE A 951 -22.06 12.02 -9.09
CA ILE A 951 -23.25 12.74 -9.55
C ILE A 951 -24.05 13.29 -8.36
N ALA A 952 -24.12 12.55 -7.25
CA ALA A 952 -24.82 12.99 -6.05
C ALA A 952 -24.23 14.28 -5.46
N HIS A 953 -22.91 14.49 -5.62
CA HIS A 953 -22.27 15.74 -5.19
C HIS A 953 -22.81 17.00 -5.88
N GLN A 954 -23.43 16.86 -7.05
CA GLN A 954 -24.09 17.98 -7.72
C GLN A 954 -25.25 18.55 -6.90
N TRP A 955 -25.82 17.76 -5.97
CA TRP A 955 -26.75 18.21 -4.93
C TRP A 955 -26.00 18.46 -3.60
N TRP A 956 -25.22 17.47 -3.17
CA TRP A 956 -24.54 17.43 -1.87
C TRP A 956 -23.10 17.96 -2.00
N ALA A 957 -22.91 19.24 -1.65
CA ALA A 957 -21.78 20.16 -1.89
C ALA A 957 -22.17 21.29 -2.84
N HIS A 958 -22.62 20.99 -4.06
CA HIS A 958 -22.86 22.03 -5.09
C HIS A 958 -24.20 22.76 -4.97
N GLN A 959 -25.25 22.14 -4.39
CA GLN A 959 -26.45 22.89 -3.95
C GLN A 959 -26.41 23.13 -2.44
N VAL A 960 -26.10 22.10 -1.66
CA VAL A 960 -26.03 22.15 -0.20
C VAL A 960 -24.59 22.04 0.26
N ILE A 961 -24.05 23.10 0.85
CA ILE A 961 -22.73 23.09 1.48
C ILE A 961 -22.81 23.42 2.96
N GLY A 962 -22.02 22.72 3.78
CA GLY A 962 -21.84 23.00 5.20
C GLY A 962 -20.84 24.14 5.46
N GLY A 963 -20.97 24.77 6.63
CA GLY A 963 -19.97 25.71 7.13
C GLY A 963 -18.60 25.07 7.40
N ASP A 964 -17.58 25.85 7.76
CA ASP A 964 -16.26 25.31 8.16
C ASP A 964 -16.27 24.78 9.61
N VAL A 965 -17.21 23.88 9.92
CA VAL A 965 -17.46 23.34 11.26
C VAL A 965 -17.60 21.82 11.25
N GLN A 966 -17.45 21.19 12.41
CA GLN A 966 -17.77 19.78 12.64
C GLN A 966 -19.13 19.38 12.04
N GLY A 967 -19.19 18.18 11.47
CA GLY A 967 -20.39 17.63 10.84
C GLY A 967 -20.59 18.06 9.39
N SER A 968 -19.73 18.93 8.85
CA SER A 968 -19.99 19.50 7.52
C SER A 968 -19.87 18.49 6.38
N VAL A 969 -18.92 17.57 6.50
CA VAL A 969 -18.72 16.46 5.55
C VAL A 969 -19.79 15.38 5.64
N LEU A 970 -20.67 15.40 6.65
CA LEU A 970 -21.88 14.56 6.65
C LEU A 970 -22.77 14.96 5.46
N MET A 971 -22.99 16.25 5.27
CA MET A 971 -23.95 16.74 4.27
C MET A 971 -23.40 16.67 2.85
N SER A 972 -22.08 16.55 2.66
CA SER A 972 -21.46 16.26 1.36
C SER A 972 -21.24 14.76 1.16
N GLU A 973 -20.39 14.13 1.97
CA GLU A 973 -19.91 12.77 1.73
C GLU A 973 -20.93 11.71 2.13
N THR A 974 -21.47 11.79 3.35
CA THR A 974 -22.46 10.80 3.83
C THR A 974 -23.74 10.86 3.00
N MET A 975 -24.16 12.05 2.58
CA MET A 975 -25.34 12.19 1.72
C MET A 975 -25.09 11.73 0.29
N SER A 976 -23.91 11.97 -0.29
CA SER A 976 -23.52 11.37 -1.58
C SER A 976 -23.45 9.85 -1.50
N GLN A 977 -22.97 9.30 -0.38
CA GLN A 977 -23.03 7.86 -0.11
C GLN A 977 -24.44 7.32 -0.10
N TYR A 978 -25.30 7.86 0.77
CA TYR A 978 -26.71 7.45 0.85
C TYR A 978 -27.40 7.47 -0.52
N SER A 979 -27.18 8.55 -1.27
CA SER A 979 -27.74 8.75 -2.60
C SER A 979 -27.28 7.67 -3.58
N ALA A 980 -25.99 7.37 -3.62
CA ALA A 980 -25.45 6.29 -4.45
C ALA A 980 -26.00 4.92 -4.06
N LEU A 981 -26.12 4.63 -2.75
CA LEU A 981 -26.67 3.38 -2.26
C LEU A 981 -28.13 3.18 -2.66
N MET A 982 -28.95 4.23 -2.66
CA MET A 982 -30.34 4.13 -3.09
C MET A 982 -30.41 3.84 -4.59
N VAL A 983 -29.62 4.51 -5.41
CA VAL A 983 -29.56 4.23 -6.86
C VAL A 983 -29.12 2.79 -7.11
N MET A 984 -28.12 2.28 -6.37
CA MET A 984 -27.73 0.87 -6.46
C MET A 984 -28.85 -0.08 -6.02
N LYS A 985 -29.52 0.21 -4.90
CA LYS A 985 -30.63 -0.60 -4.37
C LYS A 985 -31.75 -0.72 -5.40
N HIS A 986 -32.11 0.38 -6.08
CA HIS A 986 -33.16 0.38 -7.12
C HIS A 986 -32.73 -0.34 -8.40
N GLU A 987 -31.44 -0.32 -8.74
CA GLU A 987 -30.93 -0.98 -9.96
C GLU A 987 -30.67 -2.48 -9.76
N TYR A 988 -30.12 -2.86 -8.60
CA TYR A 988 -29.59 -4.20 -8.34
C TYR A 988 -30.38 -5.00 -7.29
N GLY A 989 -31.30 -4.36 -6.56
CA GLY A 989 -32.10 -4.98 -5.50
C GLY A 989 -31.41 -5.02 -4.13
N GLU A 990 -32.20 -5.30 -3.08
CA GLU A 990 -31.73 -5.30 -1.69
C GLU A 990 -30.72 -6.42 -1.39
N GLU A 991 -30.78 -7.54 -2.12
CA GLU A 991 -29.88 -8.67 -1.91
C GLU A 991 -28.41 -8.30 -2.19
N ARG A 992 -28.15 -7.57 -3.28
CA ARG A 992 -26.79 -7.08 -3.61
C ARG A 992 -26.30 -6.02 -2.61
N MET A 993 -27.20 -5.32 -1.93
CA MET A 993 -26.83 -4.31 -0.93
C MET A 993 -26.23 -4.91 0.34
N ASN A 994 -26.64 -6.12 0.76
CA ASN A 994 -26.13 -6.75 1.98
C ASN A 994 -24.60 -6.91 1.95
N LYS A 995 -24.06 -7.39 0.81
CA LYS A 995 -22.62 -7.55 0.64
C LYS A 995 -21.89 -6.20 0.67
N PHE A 996 -22.43 -5.19 -0.02
CA PHE A 996 -21.88 -3.84 0.01
C PHE A 996 -21.83 -3.27 1.44
N LEU A 997 -22.94 -3.38 2.19
CA LEU A 997 -23.01 -2.92 3.59
C LEU A 997 -22.05 -3.68 4.50
N LYS A 998 -21.82 -4.97 4.26
CA LYS A 998 -20.79 -5.75 4.97
C LYS A 998 -19.39 -5.18 4.73
N TYR A 999 -19.03 -4.77 3.50
CA TYR A 999 -17.75 -4.09 3.24
C TYR A 999 -17.66 -2.74 3.91
N GLU A 1000 -18.73 -1.94 3.86
CA GLU A 1000 -18.77 -0.64 4.54
C GLU A 1000 -18.60 -0.82 6.05
N LEU A 1001 -19.33 -1.74 6.67
CA LEU A 1001 -19.23 -2.05 8.09
C LEU A 1001 -17.82 -2.52 8.47
N ASN A 1002 -17.25 -3.47 7.72
CA ASN A 1002 -15.89 -3.95 7.98
C ASN A 1002 -14.86 -2.82 7.82
N SER A 1003 -14.99 -1.99 6.79
CA SER A 1003 -14.11 -0.84 6.55
C SER A 1003 -14.22 0.21 7.65
N TYR A 1004 -15.43 0.43 8.19
CA TYR A 1004 -15.63 1.29 9.36
C TYR A 1004 -14.90 0.72 10.59
N LEU A 1005 -15.13 -0.55 10.93
CA LEU A 1005 -14.53 -1.19 12.09
C LEU A 1005 -12.99 -1.21 12.02
N LEU A 1006 -12.42 -1.53 10.85
CA LEU A 1006 -10.98 -1.46 10.61
C LEU A 1006 -10.47 -0.02 10.71
N GLY A 1007 -11.17 0.94 10.10
CA GLY A 1007 -10.79 2.36 10.12
C GLY A 1007 -10.68 2.95 11.53
N ARG A 1008 -11.60 2.57 12.44
CA ARG A 1008 -11.54 2.95 13.87
C ARG A 1008 -10.22 2.58 14.53
N THR A 1009 -9.62 1.47 14.11
CA THR A 1009 -8.37 0.99 14.71
C THR A 1009 -7.14 1.82 14.31
N THR A 1010 -7.27 2.59 13.23
CA THR A 1010 -6.21 3.45 12.67
C THR A 1010 -6.32 4.91 13.14
N GLU A 1011 -7.34 5.23 13.93
CA GLU A 1011 -7.62 6.58 14.45
C GLU A 1011 -6.44 7.12 15.28
N ARG A 1012 -6.00 8.35 14.94
CA ARG A 1012 -4.79 8.96 15.52
C ARG A 1012 -5.08 10.01 16.60
N LYS A 1013 -6.23 10.69 16.55
CA LYS A 1013 -6.60 11.70 17.55
C LYS A 1013 -7.76 11.23 18.43
N LYS A 1014 -8.94 11.09 17.82
CA LYS A 1014 -10.19 10.74 18.48
C LYS A 1014 -11.27 10.40 17.45
N GLU A 1015 -12.09 9.40 17.73
CA GLU A 1015 -13.29 9.08 16.95
C GLU A 1015 -14.40 10.08 17.28
N MET A 1016 -15.10 10.58 16.25
CA MET A 1016 -16.23 11.50 16.42
C MET A 1016 -17.57 10.78 16.16
N PRO A 1017 -18.67 11.15 16.84
CA PRO A 1017 -20.00 10.74 16.43
C PRO A 1017 -20.32 11.33 15.04
N LEU A 1018 -21.20 10.69 14.26
CA LEU A 1018 -21.40 11.02 12.84
C LEU A 1018 -21.80 12.49 12.65
N TYR A 1019 -22.65 13.06 13.52
CA TYR A 1019 -23.04 14.47 13.39
C TYR A 1019 -21.92 15.48 13.65
N LYS A 1020 -20.82 15.08 14.29
CA LYS A 1020 -19.63 15.91 14.51
C LYS A 1020 -18.42 15.44 13.71
N VAL A 1021 -18.65 14.64 12.67
CA VAL A 1021 -17.56 14.15 11.82
C VAL A 1021 -16.75 15.32 11.27
N GLU A 1022 -15.43 15.27 11.45
CA GLU A 1022 -14.51 16.34 11.03
C GLU A 1022 -14.06 16.06 9.59
N ASN A 1023 -13.11 15.14 9.42
CA ASN A 1023 -12.64 14.67 8.11
C ASN A 1023 -12.16 13.21 8.19
N GLN A 1024 -12.98 12.36 8.79
CA GLN A 1024 -12.65 10.96 9.05
C GLN A 1024 -13.34 10.08 8.01
N GLY A 1025 -12.58 9.61 7.01
CA GLY A 1025 -13.11 8.84 5.87
C GLY A 1025 -13.88 7.58 6.28
N TYR A 1026 -13.39 6.85 7.29
CA TYR A 1026 -14.11 5.68 7.82
C TYR A 1026 -15.46 6.06 8.44
N ILE A 1027 -15.67 7.32 8.84
CA ILE A 1027 -16.93 7.80 9.41
C ILE A 1027 -17.84 8.34 8.31
N HIS A 1028 -17.43 9.38 7.58
CA HIS A 1028 -18.35 10.04 6.64
C HIS A 1028 -18.68 9.19 5.41
N TYR A 1029 -17.79 8.27 5.01
CA TYR A 1029 -18.11 7.30 3.98
C TYR A 1029 -18.74 6.06 4.60
N ARG A 1030 -17.96 5.30 5.40
CA ARG A 1030 -18.34 3.94 5.79
C ARG A 1030 -19.46 3.87 6.82
N LYS A 1031 -19.27 4.54 7.97
CA LYS A 1031 -20.32 4.64 9.00
C LYS A 1031 -21.57 5.32 8.45
N GLY A 1032 -21.38 6.38 7.66
CA GLY A 1032 -22.43 7.14 7.00
C GLY A 1032 -23.32 6.26 6.11
N SER A 1033 -22.72 5.45 5.25
CA SER A 1033 -23.41 4.45 4.41
C SER A 1033 -24.33 3.54 5.22
N VAL A 1034 -23.78 2.88 6.25
CA VAL A 1034 -24.52 1.91 7.08
C VAL A 1034 -25.68 2.59 7.82
N ILE A 1035 -25.42 3.75 8.44
CA ILE A 1035 -26.42 4.49 9.20
C ILE A 1035 -27.56 4.98 8.32
N MET A 1036 -27.25 5.61 7.19
CA MET A 1036 -28.28 6.20 6.35
C MET A 1036 -29.13 5.12 5.67
N TYR A 1037 -28.52 4.00 5.28
CA TYR A 1037 -29.25 2.85 4.76
C TYR A 1037 -30.19 2.25 5.83
N ALA A 1038 -29.69 2.05 7.06
CA ALA A 1038 -30.51 1.58 8.17
C ALA A 1038 -31.63 2.56 8.49
N LEU A 1039 -31.36 3.86 8.55
CA LEU A 1039 -32.38 4.87 8.82
C LEU A 1039 -33.51 4.81 7.78
N ALA A 1040 -33.17 4.75 6.48
CA ALA A 1040 -34.15 4.63 5.40
C ALA A 1040 -35.03 3.37 5.53
N ASP A 1041 -34.46 2.25 5.96
CA ASP A 1041 -35.19 1.01 6.20
C ASP A 1041 -36.13 1.08 7.41
N TYR A 1042 -35.76 1.81 8.47
CA TYR A 1042 -36.58 1.88 9.68
C TYR A 1042 -37.71 2.91 9.62
N ILE A 1043 -37.47 4.10 9.06
CA ILE A 1043 -38.49 5.17 9.00
C ILE A 1043 -39.20 5.22 7.63
N GLY A 1044 -38.69 4.47 6.65
CA GLY A 1044 -39.16 4.44 5.27
C GLY A 1044 -38.37 5.40 4.37
N GLU A 1045 -37.91 4.90 3.23
CA GLU A 1045 -37.12 5.66 2.24
C GLU A 1045 -37.86 6.92 1.78
N GLU A 1046 -39.16 6.82 1.50
CA GLU A 1046 -39.98 7.97 1.09
C GLU A 1046 -40.07 9.05 2.18
N ASN A 1047 -40.19 8.65 3.46
CA ASN A 1047 -40.26 9.59 4.57
C ASN A 1047 -38.92 10.29 4.79
N LEU A 1048 -37.81 9.54 4.72
CA LEU A 1048 -36.48 10.12 4.79
C LEU A 1048 -36.23 11.09 3.63
N ASN A 1049 -36.54 10.69 2.39
CA ASN A 1049 -36.39 11.54 1.20
C ASN A 1049 -37.25 12.80 1.27
N LYS A 1050 -38.48 12.73 1.81
CA LYS A 1050 -39.30 13.93 2.07
C LYS A 1050 -38.62 14.89 3.05
N ALA A 1051 -37.94 14.38 4.08
CA ALA A 1051 -37.19 15.21 5.03
C ALA A 1051 -35.99 15.89 4.35
N LEU A 1052 -35.24 15.13 3.53
CA LEU A 1052 -34.11 15.62 2.76
C LEU A 1052 -34.53 16.66 1.71
N HIS A 1053 -35.65 16.44 1.05
CA HIS A 1053 -36.27 17.39 0.12
C HIS A 1053 -36.58 18.72 0.81
N LYS A 1054 -37.27 18.68 1.96
CA LYS A 1054 -37.55 19.87 2.78
C LYS A 1054 -36.26 20.59 3.19
N TYR A 1055 -35.23 19.84 3.56
CA TYR A 1055 -33.93 20.39 3.94
C TYR A 1055 -33.25 21.11 2.77
N ILE A 1056 -33.10 20.45 1.62
CA ILE A 1056 -32.50 21.06 0.41
C ILE A 1056 -33.26 22.31 0.00
N GLN A 1057 -34.60 22.27 -0.04
CA GLN A 1057 -35.41 23.46 -0.38
C GLN A 1057 -35.10 24.67 0.51
N LYS A 1058 -34.71 24.42 1.77
CA LYS A 1058 -34.38 25.48 2.72
C LYS A 1058 -32.97 26.06 2.51
N VAL A 1059 -31.99 25.22 2.18
CA VAL A 1059 -30.56 25.58 2.26
C VAL A 1059 -29.84 25.59 0.90
N ALA A 1060 -30.48 25.17 -0.18
CA ALA A 1060 -29.88 25.14 -1.50
C ALA A 1060 -29.39 26.53 -1.92
N PHE A 1061 -28.12 26.60 -2.34
CA PHE A 1061 -27.41 27.81 -2.75
C PHE A 1061 -27.41 28.94 -1.70
N GLN A 1062 -27.60 28.61 -0.42
CA GLN A 1062 -27.52 29.59 0.66
C GLN A 1062 -26.16 30.28 0.66
N ARG A 1063 -26.14 31.53 1.12
CA ARG A 1063 -24.91 32.24 1.47
C ARG A 1063 -24.72 32.19 2.98
N ALA A 1064 -23.57 32.65 3.45
CA ALA A 1064 -23.26 32.75 4.87
C ALA A 1064 -24.41 33.40 5.69
N PRO A 1065 -24.77 32.87 6.88
CA PRO A 1065 -24.16 31.71 7.53
C PRO A 1065 -24.62 30.39 6.87
N TYR A 1066 -23.67 29.51 6.61
CA TYR A 1066 -23.94 28.20 6.04
C TYR A 1066 -24.57 27.25 7.07
N THR A 1067 -25.36 26.29 6.58
CA THR A 1067 -26.00 25.22 7.38
C THR A 1067 -24.95 24.37 8.11
N ASN A 1068 -25.40 23.64 9.12
CA ASN A 1068 -24.59 22.68 9.85
C ASN A 1068 -25.36 21.36 10.07
N SER A 1069 -24.68 20.36 10.62
CA SER A 1069 -25.26 19.04 10.86
C SER A 1069 -26.37 19.05 11.93
N VAL A 1070 -26.39 20.02 12.84
CA VAL A 1070 -27.45 20.15 13.86
C VAL A 1070 -28.78 20.53 13.20
N GLU A 1071 -28.76 21.48 12.27
CA GLU A 1071 -29.93 21.85 11.47
C GLU A 1071 -30.42 20.65 10.64
N PHE A 1072 -29.50 19.95 9.96
CA PHE A 1072 -29.80 18.70 9.23
C PHE A 1072 -30.48 17.66 10.12
N LEU A 1073 -29.92 17.39 11.31
CA LEU A 1073 -30.50 16.43 12.25
C LEU A 1073 -31.89 16.83 12.74
N GLY A 1074 -32.19 18.13 12.81
CA GLY A 1074 -33.54 18.61 13.11
C GLY A 1074 -34.59 18.05 12.16
N TYR A 1075 -34.30 18.04 10.85
CA TYR A 1075 -35.18 17.46 9.83
C TYR A 1075 -35.30 15.94 9.95
N ILE A 1076 -34.19 15.27 10.27
CA ILE A 1076 -34.21 13.81 10.50
C ILE A 1076 -35.07 13.47 11.73
N ARG A 1077 -34.96 14.25 12.81
CA ARG A 1077 -35.78 14.05 14.01
C ARG A 1077 -37.26 14.32 13.74
N GLU A 1078 -37.60 15.35 12.98
CA GLU A 1078 -39.00 15.63 12.58
C GLU A 1078 -39.61 14.46 11.81
N ALA A 1079 -38.85 13.83 10.92
CA ALA A 1079 -39.32 12.71 10.12
C ALA A 1079 -39.31 11.36 10.85
N THR A 1080 -38.65 11.27 12.01
CA THR A 1080 -38.53 10.03 12.77
C THR A 1080 -39.68 9.91 13.79
N PRO A 1081 -40.44 8.80 13.83
CA PRO A 1081 -41.48 8.60 14.84
C PRO A 1081 -40.94 8.58 16.28
N ASP A 1082 -41.76 8.98 17.25
CA ASP A 1082 -41.39 9.02 18.68
C ASP A 1082 -40.81 7.69 19.19
N SER A 1083 -41.33 6.56 18.72
CA SER A 1083 -40.87 5.22 19.09
C SER A 1083 -39.44 4.89 18.62
N LEU A 1084 -38.90 5.65 17.66
CA LEU A 1084 -37.61 5.42 17.01
C LEU A 1084 -36.60 6.56 17.23
N GLN A 1085 -36.95 7.60 18.00
CA GLN A 1085 -36.07 8.75 18.28
C GLN A 1085 -34.73 8.34 18.93
N TYR A 1086 -34.73 7.24 19.70
CA TYR A 1086 -33.51 6.71 20.31
C TYR A 1086 -32.46 6.33 19.25
N MET A 1087 -32.89 5.87 18.08
CA MET A 1087 -31.96 5.47 17.01
C MET A 1087 -31.24 6.67 16.42
N VAL A 1088 -31.89 7.83 16.30
CA VAL A 1088 -31.23 9.04 15.80
C VAL A 1088 -30.09 9.40 16.76
N THR A 1089 -30.30 9.29 18.07
CA THR A 1089 -29.25 9.47 19.07
C THR A 1089 -28.16 8.42 18.96
N ASP A 1090 -28.51 7.14 18.85
CA ASP A 1090 -27.54 6.05 18.78
C ASP A 1090 -26.70 6.07 17.49
N MET A 1091 -27.31 6.39 16.36
CA MET A 1091 -26.67 6.44 15.05
C MET A 1091 -25.83 7.71 14.89
N PHE A 1092 -26.41 8.89 15.14
CA PHE A 1092 -25.75 10.15 14.80
C PHE A 1092 -24.96 10.74 15.95
N GLU A 1093 -25.49 10.73 17.17
CA GLU A 1093 -24.97 11.50 18.31
C GLU A 1093 -24.00 10.71 19.19
N LYS A 1094 -24.03 9.37 19.09
CA LYS A 1094 -23.19 8.45 19.86
C LYS A 1094 -22.29 7.60 18.95
N ILE A 1095 -21.27 7.02 19.57
CA ILE A 1095 -20.48 5.94 18.98
C ILE A 1095 -21.07 4.64 19.54
N THR A 1096 -22.08 4.12 18.86
CA THR A 1096 -22.83 2.94 19.29
C THR A 1096 -22.29 1.71 18.60
N LEU A 1097 -22.03 0.67 19.38
CA LEU A 1097 -21.60 -0.64 18.91
C LEU A 1097 -22.54 -1.70 19.44
N TYR A 1098 -22.85 -2.67 18.61
CA TYR A 1098 -23.60 -3.85 18.99
C TYR A 1098 -22.67 -5.06 19.08
N GLU A 1099 -23.04 -5.99 19.96
CA GLU A 1099 -22.49 -7.35 20.00
C GLU A 1099 -23.69 -8.29 20.00
N ASN A 1100 -24.22 -8.52 18.81
CA ASN A 1100 -25.32 -9.42 18.54
C ASN A 1100 -24.76 -10.77 18.09
N LYS A 1101 -25.33 -11.86 18.61
CA LYS A 1101 -24.87 -13.21 18.26
C LYS A 1101 -26.01 -14.20 18.28
N THR A 1102 -26.04 -15.10 17.29
CA THR A 1102 -26.91 -16.28 17.35
C THR A 1102 -26.17 -17.45 18.00
N THR A 1103 -26.64 -17.88 19.17
CA THR A 1103 -25.97 -18.92 19.97
C THR A 1103 -26.39 -20.33 19.54
N ASP A 1104 -27.67 -20.54 19.26
CA ASP A 1104 -28.23 -21.84 18.85
C ASP A 1104 -29.33 -21.63 17.78
N ALA A 1105 -29.43 -22.55 16.82
CA ALA A 1105 -30.46 -22.54 15.79
C ALA A 1105 -30.81 -23.96 15.31
N THR A 1106 -32.05 -24.37 15.52
CA THR A 1106 -32.57 -25.69 15.14
C THR A 1106 -33.88 -25.59 14.37
N TYR A 1107 -34.17 -26.59 13.52
CA TYR A 1107 -35.46 -26.73 12.87
C TYR A 1107 -36.04 -28.12 13.06
N LYS A 1108 -37.38 -28.20 13.09
CA LYS A 1108 -38.14 -29.44 13.11
C LYS A 1108 -39.15 -29.43 11.97
N LYS A 1109 -39.16 -30.49 11.15
CA LYS A 1109 -40.17 -30.64 10.10
C LYS A 1109 -41.54 -30.95 10.74
N LEU A 1110 -42.56 -30.18 10.37
CA LEU A 1110 -43.94 -30.35 10.80
C LEU A 1110 -44.76 -31.15 9.76
N HIS A 1111 -46.01 -31.46 10.10
CA HIS A 1111 -46.98 -31.97 9.14
C HIS A 1111 -47.29 -30.84 8.12
N ASP A 1112 -47.61 -31.22 6.88
CA ASP A 1112 -47.85 -30.29 5.74
C ASP A 1112 -46.61 -29.59 5.16
N ASN A 1113 -45.42 -30.21 5.25
CA ASN A 1113 -44.15 -29.67 4.71
C ASN A 1113 -43.70 -28.31 5.26
N LYS A 1114 -44.27 -27.85 6.38
CA LYS A 1114 -43.78 -26.66 7.10
C LYS A 1114 -42.63 -27.00 8.04
N TYR A 1115 -41.85 -25.99 8.42
CA TYR A 1115 -40.69 -26.15 9.30
C TYR A 1115 -40.81 -25.21 10.49
N LYS A 1116 -40.72 -25.76 11.71
CA LYS A 1116 -40.63 -24.99 12.95
C LYS A 1116 -39.17 -24.69 13.24
N VAL A 1117 -38.78 -23.43 13.19
CA VAL A 1117 -37.43 -22.95 13.47
C VAL A 1117 -37.39 -22.37 14.88
N THR A 1118 -36.45 -22.81 15.69
CA THR A 1118 -36.20 -22.29 17.04
C THR A 1118 -34.75 -21.86 17.14
N PHE A 1119 -34.50 -20.63 17.59
CA PHE A 1119 -33.15 -20.14 17.78
C PHE A 1119 -33.07 -19.14 18.94
N THR A 1120 -31.88 -19.00 19.50
CA THR A 1120 -31.58 -18.08 20.59
C THR A 1120 -30.52 -17.08 20.14
N VAL A 1121 -30.73 -15.82 20.47
CA VAL A 1121 -29.80 -14.72 20.17
C VAL A 1121 -29.40 -14.02 21.47
N ASP A 1122 -28.14 -13.63 21.59
CA ASP A 1122 -27.61 -12.75 22.64
C ASP A 1122 -27.43 -11.36 22.04
N ALA A 1123 -28.05 -10.34 22.63
CA ALA A 1123 -28.03 -8.98 22.12
C ALA A 1123 -27.45 -8.02 23.16
N LYS A 1124 -26.41 -7.27 22.78
CA LYS A 1124 -25.77 -6.27 23.63
C LYS A 1124 -25.53 -4.97 22.85
N LYS A 1125 -25.55 -3.87 23.59
CA LYS A 1125 -25.25 -2.53 23.07
C LYS A 1125 -24.24 -1.84 23.98
N TRP A 1126 -23.30 -1.15 23.36
CA TRP A 1126 -22.20 -0.45 24.00
C TRP A 1126 -22.11 0.98 23.46
N TYR A 1127 -21.74 1.91 24.33
CA TYR A 1127 -21.31 3.24 23.92
C TYR A 1127 -19.80 3.34 24.09
N ALA A 1128 -19.11 3.67 23.00
CA ALA A 1128 -17.70 4.02 23.04
C ALA A 1128 -17.54 5.53 23.25
N ASP A 1129 -16.51 5.91 24.01
CA ASP A 1129 -16.00 7.28 23.99
C ASP A 1129 -15.09 7.53 22.79
N SER A 1130 -14.57 8.75 22.67
CA SER A 1130 -13.75 9.16 21.54
C SER A 1130 -12.37 8.49 21.47
N LEU A 1131 -11.93 7.81 22.54
CA LEU A 1131 -10.69 7.04 22.62
C LEU A 1131 -10.94 5.53 22.48
N GLY A 1132 -12.20 5.13 22.35
CA GLY A 1132 -12.61 3.73 22.23
C GLY A 1132 -12.78 3.00 23.56
N ASN A 1133 -12.92 3.71 24.70
CA ASN A 1133 -13.36 3.06 25.94
C ASN A 1133 -14.86 2.79 25.86
N GLU A 1134 -15.26 1.55 26.10
CA GLU A 1134 -16.63 1.09 25.94
C GLU A 1134 -17.34 0.93 27.29
N ALA A 1135 -18.60 1.35 27.36
CA ALA A 1135 -19.48 1.17 28.51
C ALA A 1135 -20.82 0.54 28.09
N PRO A 1136 -21.41 -0.37 28.90
CA PRO A 1136 -22.69 -0.99 28.58
C PRO A 1136 -23.78 0.07 28.40
N ALA A 1137 -24.58 -0.08 27.34
CA ALA A 1137 -25.73 0.76 27.05
C ALA A 1137 -27.05 -0.01 27.22
N LYS A 1138 -28.15 0.72 27.46
CA LYS A 1138 -29.48 0.10 27.58
C LYS A 1138 -29.94 -0.44 26.23
N MET A 1139 -30.11 -1.75 26.13
CA MET A 1139 -30.67 -2.43 24.95
C MET A 1139 -32.19 -2.60 25.11
N ASN A 1140 -32.97 -1.90 24.28
CA ASN A 1140 -34.42 -2.06 24.14
C ASN A 1140 -34.84 -1.68 22.71
N ASP A 1141 -34.12 -2.24 21.75
CA ASP A 1141 -34.04 -1.71 20.40
C ASP A 1141 -34.79 -2.64 19.44
N TRP A 1142 -35.42 -2.06 18.44
CA TRP A 1142 -35.95 -2.81 17.31
C TRP A 1142 -34.79 -3.30 16.45
N VAL A 1143 -34.69 -4.60 16.24
CA VAL A 1143 -33.65 -5.24 15.42
C VAL A 1143 -34.30 -6.27 14.50
N ASP A 1144 -33.83 -6.36 13.26
CA ASP A 1144 -34.30 -7.37 12.32
C ASP A 1144 -33.96 -8.78 12.82
N ILE A 1145 -34.96 -9.64 12.94
CA ILE A 1145 -34.81 -11.08 13.20
C ILE A 1145 -35.22 -11.81 11.93
N GLY A 1146 -34.38 -12.74 11.48
CA GLY A 1146 -34.60 -13.41 10.21
C GLY A 1146 -34.39 -14.92 10.21
N VAL A 1147 -35.16 -15.58 9.36
CA VAL A 1147 -34.98 -16.98 8.94
C VAL A 1147 -34.82 -16.97 7.43
N ILE A 1148 -33.73 -17.55 6.94
CA ILE A 1148 -33.28 -17.44 5.55
C ILE A 1148 -33.15 -18.84 4.95
N ALA A 1149 -33.72 -19.02 3.77
CA ALA A 1149 -33.45 -20.13 2.87
C ALA A 1149 -32.38 -19.74 1.85
N ARG A 1150 -31.80 -20.74 1.18
CA ARG A 1150 -30.90 -20.53 0.05
C ARG A 1150 -31.44 -21.21 -1.19
N HIS A 1151 -31.56 -20.46 -2.28
CA HIS A 1151 -31.98 -20.96 -3.58
C HIS A 1151 -30.85 -20.84 -4.60
N LYS A 1152 -30.85 -21.70 -5.62
CA LYS A 1152 -29.98 -21.51 -6.78
C LYS A 1152 -30.73 -20.72 -7.84
N VAL A 1153 -30.25 -19.53 -8.16
CA VAL A 1153 -30.70 -18.71 -9.29
C VAL A 1153 -29.53 -18.61 -10.25
N ASP A 1154 -29.74 -19.02 -11.50
CA ASP A 1154 -28.70 -19.06 -12.55
C ASP A 1154 -27.39 -19.77 -12.16
N GLY A 1155 -27.50 -20.79 -11.30
CA GLY A 1155 -26.36 -21.57 -10.81
C GLY A 1155 -25.73 -21.06 -9.51
N ASN A 1156 -26.05 -19.83 -9.10
CA ASN A 1156 -25.50 -19.15 -7.92
C ASN A 1156 -26.46 -19.22 -6.72
N TRP A 1157 -25.92 -19.38 -5.52
CA TRP A 1157 -26.72 -19.43 -4.29
C TRP A 1157 -27.12 -18.02 -3.86
N GLN A 1158 -28.41 -17.75 -3.78
CA GLN A 1158 -28.97 -16.50 -3.26
C GLN A 1158 -29.73 -16.75 -1.96
N ASP A 1159 -29.57 -15.82 -1.02
CA ASP A 1159 -30.26 -15.84 0.27
C ASP A 1159 -31.68 -15.28 0.09
N LYS A 1160 -32.70 -16.11 0.33
CA LYS A 1160 -34.10 -15.69 0.32
C LYS A 1160 -34.63 -15.63 1.76
N PRO A 1161 -35.08 -14.47 2.26
CA PRO A 1161 -35.70 -14.38 3.57
C PRO A 1161 -37.05 -15.11 3.58
N LEU A 1162 -37.20 -16.14 4.42
CA LEU A 1162 -38.48 -16.77 4.73
C LEU A 1162 -39.25 -15.99 5.79
N TYR A 1163 -38.50 -15.34 6.68
CA TYR A 1163 -38.99 -14.42 7.68
C TYR A 1163 -37.94 -13.33 7.85
N LEU A 1164 -38.35 -12.07 7.84
CA LEU A 1164 -37.49 -10.94 8.19
C LEU A 1164 -38.38 -9.84 8.74
N LYS A 1165 -38.38 -9.65 10.06
CA LYS A 1165 -39.17 -8.61 10.73
C LYS A 1165 -38.40 -8.03 11.90
N LYS A 1166 -38.67 -6.76 12.21
CA LYS A 1166 -38.12 -6.09 13.39
C LYS A 1166 -38.81 -6.58 14.66
N HIS A 1167 -38.02 -6.97 15.65
CA HIS A 1167 -38.48 -7.30 17.00
C HIS A 1167 -37.77 -6.41 18.01
N GLN A 1168 -38.47 -6.03 19.07
CA GLN A 1168 -37.86 -5.30 20.18
C GLN A 1168 -37.10 -6.28 21.08
N LEU A 1169 -35.79 -6.08 21.22
CA LEU A 1169 -34.90 -6.98 21.96
C LEU A 1169 -34.45 -6.38 23.28
N LYS A 1170 -34.30 -7.23 24.29
CA LYS A 1170 -33.68 -6.86 25.58
C LYS A 1170 -32.21 -7.29 25.61
N ALA A 1171 -31.43 -6.66 26.48
CA ALA A 1171 -30.05 -7.08 26.74
C ALA A 1171 -29.99 -8.55 27.19
N GLY A 1172 -29.05 -9.32 26.65
CA GLY A 1172 -28.87 -10.74 26.95
C GLY A 1172 -29.61 -11.66 25.98
N GLU A 1173 -29.97 -12.85 26.46
CA GLU A 1173 -30.59 -13.88 25.63
C GLU A 1173 -32.07 -13.61 25.32
N ASN A 1174 -32.43 -13.74 24.04
CA ASN A 1174 -33.78 -13.68 23.52
C ASN A 1174 -34.03 -14.95 22.68
N LYS A 1175 -35.18 -15.61 22.89
CA LYS A 1175 -35.52 -16.86 22.20
C LYS A 1175 -36.67 -16.64 21.23
N PHE A 1176 -36.50 -17.15 20.01
CA PHE A 1176 -37.47 -17.03 18.93
C PHE A 1176 -37.94 -18.39 18.42
N GLU A 1177 -39.20 -18.43 18.02
CA GLU A 1177 -39.83 -19.58 17.39
C GLU A 1177 -40.71 -19.11 16.24
N PHE A 1178 -40.44 -19.61 15.02
CA PHE A 1178 -41.21 -19.28 13.83
C PHE A 1178 -41.57 -20.54 13.04
N ILE A 1179 -42.68 -20.48 12.32
CA ILE A 1179 -43.08 -21.51 11.35
C ILE A 1179 -42.89 -20.93 9.96
N VAL A 1180 -42.13 -21.62 9.13
CA VAL A 1180 -41.83 -21.23 7.74
C VAL A 1180 -42.25 -22.32 6.76
N ASP A 1181 -42.58 -21.92 5.53
CA ASP A 1181 -43.15 -22.80 4.51
C ASP A 1181 -42.10 -23.55 3.68
N GLU A 1182 -40.82 -23.17 3.80
CA GLU A 1182 -39.69 -23.75 3.07
C GLU A 1182 -38.59 -24.17 4.07
N LYS A 1183 -37.70 -25.08 3.65
CA LYS A 1183 -36.61 -25.54 4.52
C LYS A 1183 -35.66 -24.38 4.83
N PRO A 1184 -35.43 -24.03 6.11
CA PRO A 1184 -34.50 -22.97 6.48
C PRO A 1184 -33.04 -23.46 6.33
N GLU A 1185 -32.15 -22.56 5.93
CA GLU A 1185 -30.70 -22.82 5.89
C GLU A 1185 -29.98 -22.11 7.04
N LYS A 1186 -30.34 -20.85 7.33
CA LYS A 1186 -29.78 -20.08 8.45
C LYS A 1186 -30.85 -19.22 9.14
N ALA A 1187 -30.62 -18.88 10.41
CA ALA A 1187 -31.47 -17.97 11.18
C ALA A 1187 -30.62 -17.10 12.11
N GLY A 1188 -31.12 -15.92 12.49
CA GLY A 1188 -30.44 -15.07 13.45
C GLY A 1188 -30.96 -13.64 13.58
N ILE A 1189 -30.09 -12.79 14.10
CA ILE A 1189 -30.29 -11.38 14.43
C ILE A 1189 -29.49 -10.51 13.46
N ASP A 1190 -30.06 -9.37 13.05
CA ASP A 1190 -29.52 -8.45 12.04
C ASP A 1190 -28.84 -9.18 10.84
N PRO A 1191 -29.57 -10.07 10.14
CA PRO A 1191 -28.97 -10.91 9.11
C PRO A 1191 -28.50 -10.14 7.88
N MET A 1192 -28.83 -8.85 7.78
CA MET A 1192 -28.49 -7.93 6.69
C MET A 1192 -27.40 -6.92 7.08
N ASN A 1193 -26.79 -7.05 8.27
CA ASN A 1193 -25.70 -6.20 8.77
C ASN A 1193 -26.03 -4.69 8.76
N LYS A 1194 -27.27 -4.33 9.14
CA LYS A 1194 -27.72 -2.94 9.16
C LYS A 1194 -27.25 -2.21 10.42
N LEU A 1195 -26.92 -2.93 11.48
CA LEU A 1195 -26.38 -2.37 12.70
C LEU A 1195 -24.85 -2.44 12.70
N ILE A 1196 -24.24 -1.52 13.44
CA ILE A 1196 -22.80 -1.49 13.63
C ILE A 1196 -22.43 -2.56 14.67
N ASP A 1197 -22.35 -3.81 14.21
CA ASP A 1197 -21.97 -4.96 15.02
C ASP A 1197 -20.45 -5.16 15.01
N ARG A 1198 -19.84 -5.50 16.15
CA ARG A 1198 -18.40 -5.80 16.25
C ARG A 1198 -18.03 -7.10 15.53
N ASN A 1199 -18.95 -8.05 15.45
CA ASN A 1199 -18.74 -9.33 14.79
C ASN A 1199 -19.95 -9.74 13.95
N PRO A 1200 -20.18 -9.11 12.79
CA PRO A 1200 -21.33 -9.43 11.93
C PRO A 1200 -21.34 -10.89 11.43
N THR A 1201 -20.25 -11.65 11.58
CA THR A 1201 -20.18 -13.05 11.12
C THR A 1201 -20.94 -14.03 12.00
N ASP A 1202 -21.17 -13.72 13.28
CA ASP A 1202 -21.93 -14.59 14.21
C ASP A 1202 -23.37 -14.13 14.47
N ASN A 1203 -23.80 -13.08 13.77
CA ASN A 1203 -25.19 -12.63 13.68
C ASN A 1203 -26.16 -13.75 13.25
N THR A 1204 -25.73 -14.65 12.36
CA THR A 1204 -26.56 -15.76 11.85
C THR A 1204 -25.87 -17.11 12.02
N LYS A 1205 -26.66 -18.17 12.23
CA LYS A 1205 -26.16 -19.54 12.37
C LYS A 1205 -26.90 -20.49 11.43
N LYS A 1206 -26.18 -21.46 10.89
CA LYS A 1206 -26.78 -22.55 10.10
C LYS A 1206 -27.74 -23.34 10.97
N VAL A 1207 -28.95 -23.59 10.47
CA VAL A 1207 -29.99 -24.28 11.24
C VAL A 1207 -29.80 -25.80 11.07
N THR A 1208 -29.75 -26.54 12.18
CA THR A 1208 -29.63 -28.01 12.16
C THR A 1208 -30.96 -28.69 12.47
N GLU A 1209 -31.17 -29.88 11.93
CA GLU A 1209 -32.35 -30.69 12.27
C GLU A 1209 -32.25 -31.12 13.75
N GLY A 1210 -33.28 -30.80 14.53
CA GLY A 1210 -33.31 -30.98 15.99
C GLY A 1210 -34.26 -32.06 16.48
#